data_AF-A0A2S7K3A3-F1
#
_entry.id   AF-A0A2S7K3A3-F1
#
_cell.length_a   1.000
_cell.length_b   1.000
_cell.length_c   1.000
_cell.angle_alpha   90.00
_cell.angle_beta   90.00
_cell.angle_gamma   90.00
#
_symmetry.space_group_name_H-M   'P 1'
#
loop_
_entity.id
_entity.type
_entity.pdbx_description
1 polymer ?
#
loop_
_entity_poly.entity_id
_entity_poly.type
_entity_poly.pdbx_seq_one_letter_code
_entity_poly.pdbx_strand_id
1 'polypeptide(L)'
;MPRFLAILAFVLFFAPAAFASGALNVGVQLEPPGLDPTSGAAAAIDEIVYANLFEGLTRINEDGSVSPLLAESWTVSEDGRIYEFKLREDVRFHDGTAFDADDVVFTLNRAKAPGSSNAQRPIFETIERVEATGPYAVRVILKEPLGAFPTYLGWGDAVIIAPESADANATHPVGTGPFKFQRWRKGASASLVRNEDYWGERPALDRINFIFIPDPTAAFAALMAGDVDGFPNYPAAENLGLIERDDRFRIVTGTSEGEMILAINNGAPPFNDIRVRRALNHAIDKQAVIDAGLFGFGAPIGSHFPPHHPAYEDLTGLYPYDPAQARRLLAQAGYPDGFETTLTLPPPAYARRGGEIVAAQLEAVGIEVRIRNIEWAQWLDQVFANKNYDLTIVSHTEPLDIDIYARDDYYFQYHSEAFNKIIAKLRRESDPARRDALYRKAQEIIAKDAVNIFIASSPKIAVWSKDVTGVWANAPVQANDFTQADVTGRAAIASGDHAPRMPPLWPIFVFIIAAFAIVAIFAKASPAFLASRALSMALTLFAASLIIFLLIEVAPGDPAAFMMGLNADPAAIDALREELSLNQSLIARYASWIGGVMTGDFGVSYTYRTPVSELMAERLWVTLPLALMAFAMSTLIGVPAGLAAAARRHERDGKAIVATAQAGVAIPNFWLAILLVMVFAVSLRWFSAGGFPGWEAGLFPALKALFLPAVALALPQAAILTQIMRSATIETLREDYIRTARAKGLTRRETLIRHALRNALIPVLTILGLQFAFLLAGGVIIENVFYLPGLGRMVFQAIAQRDLIVVESVVMVLVFAVVAIAFLIDLAYAIVDPRLHGDAR
;
A
#
# COMPACT_ATOMS: atom_id res chain seq x y z
N MET A 1 15.60 -9.78 46.59
CA MET A 1 15.36 -8.53 45.84
C MET A 1 15.16 -8.63 44.31
N PRO A 2 15.36 -9.75 43.57
CA PRO A 2 15.22 -9.72 42.09
C PRO A 2 13.79 -9.94 41.56
N ARG A 3 12.82 -10.31 42.42
CA ARG A 3 11.43 -10.57 42.00
C ARG A 3 10.59 -9.29 41.77
N PHE A 4 10.96 -8.17 42.38
CA PHE A 4 10.21 -6.91 42.23
C PHE A 4 10.57 -6.14 40.95
N LEU A 5 11.83 -6.22 40.47
CA LEU A 5 12.22 -5.60 39.20
C LEU A 5 11.61 -6.30 37.98
N ALA A 6 11.42 -7.63 38.03
CA ALA A 6 10.78 -8.37 36.94
C ALA A 6 9.30 -8.00 36.79
N ILE A 7 8.59 -7.74 37.89
CA ILE A 7 7.18 -7.33 37.89
C ILE A 7 7.03 -5.88 37.43
N LEU A 8 7.94 -4.98 37.82
CA LEU A 8 7.91 -3.58 37.38
C LEU A 8 8.23 -3.43 35.88
N ALA A 9 9.16 -4.22 35.34
CA ALA A 9 9.43 -4.30 33.91
C ALA A 9 8.26 -4.95 33.13
N PHE A 10 7.53 -5.89 33.75
CA PHE A 10 6.31 -6.47 33.19
C PHE A 10 5.21 -5.41 33.07
N VAL A 11 4.90 -4.66 34.13
CA VAL A 11 3.82 -3.66 34.14
C VAL A 11 4.07 -2.50 33.16
N LEU A 12 5.32 -2.10 32.94
CA LEU A 12 5.66 -1.08 31.95
C LEU A 12 5.40 -1.54 30.50
N PHE A 13 5.64 -2.82 30.17
CA PHE A 13 5.37 -3.42 28.84
C PHE A 13 3.91 -3.34 28.40
N PHE A 14 2.96 -3.27 29.34
CA PHE A 14 1.52 -3.30 29.07
C PHE A 14 0.84 -1.93 29.10
N ALA A 15 1.57 -0.83 29.34
CA ALA A 15 0.98 0.50 29.22
C ALA A 15 0.59 0.75 27.74
N PRO A 16 -0.67 1.08 27.41
CA PRO A 16 -1.06 1.39 26.04
C PRO A 16 -0.15 2.50 25.49
N ALA A 17 0.21 2.41 24.21
CA ALA A 17 0.92 3.51 23.56
C ALA A 17 0.02 4.74 23.66
N ALA A 18 0.41 5.71 24.48
CA ALA A 18 -0.33 6.96 24.58
C ALA A 18 -0.06 7.73 23.29
N PHE A 19 -1.10 7.90 22.46
CA PHE A 19 -1.02 8.77 21.30
C PHE A 19 -0.73 10.19 21.76
N ALA A 20 0.21 10.86 21.09
CA ALA A 20 0.39 12.28 21.27
C ALA A 20 -0.93 12.99 20.94
N SER A 21 -1.31 13.97 21.76
CA SER A 21 -2.48 14.81 21.48
C SER A 21 -2.36 15.50 20.13
N GLY A 22 -3.49 15.65 19.42
CA GLY A 22 -3.54 16.36 18.14
C GLY A 22 -2.99 15.57 16.94
N ALA A 23 -2.54 14.31 17.11
CA ALA A 23 -2.12 13.46 16.00
C ALA A 23 -3.28 12.58 15.50
N LEU A 24 -3.51 12.59 14.18
CA LEU A 24 -4.44 11.69 13.49
C LEU A 24 -3.66 10.58 12.76
N ASN A 25 -3.93 9.32 13.08
CA ASN A 25 -3.36 8.18 12.36
C ASN A 25 -4.37 7.65 11.35
N VAL A 26 -4.10 7.87 10.07
CA VAL A 26 -4.97 7.51 8.96
C VAL A 26 -4.43 6.25 8.31
N GLY A 27 -5.19 5.16 8.33
CA GLY A 27 -4.89 4.00 7.50
C GLY A 27 -5.23 4.31 6.04
N VAL A 28 -4.32 4.05 5.12
CA VAL A 28 -4.58 4.13 3.66
C VAL A 28 -4.10 2.86 2.99
N GLN A 29 -4.79 2.41 1.93
CA GLN A 29 -4.48 1.10 1.37
C GLN A 29 -3.18 1.10 0.56
N LEU A 30 -2.99 2.12 -0.28
CA LEU A 30 -1.86 2.22 -1.18
C LEU A 30 -0.85 3.22 -0.67
N GLU A 31 0.42 2.86 -0.84
CA GLU A 31 1.50 3.82 -0.73
C GLU A 31 1.65 4.55 -2.08
N PRO A 32 1.83 5.89 -2.07
CA PRO A 32 2.05 6.61 -3.31
C PRO A 32 3.46 6.31 -3.89
N PRO A 33 3.62 6.27 -5.23
CA PRO A 33 4.94 6.07 -5.86
C PRO A 33 5.88 7.27 -5.72
N GLY A 34 5.35 8.45 -5.41
CA GLY A 34 6.05 9.70 -5.15
C GLY A 34 5.12 10.68 -4.45
N LEU A 35 5.56 11.89 -4.12
CA LEU A 35 4.72 12.88 -3.45
C LEU A 35 4.47 14.15 -4.27
N ASP A 36 4.88 14.18 -5.55
CA ASP A 36 4.60 15.30 -6.46
C ASP A 36 3.39 14.97 -7.36
N PRO A 37 2.22 15.59 -7.14
CA PRO A 37 1.02 15.31 -7.92
C PRO A 37 1.11 15.90 -9.33
N THR A 38 2.02 16.86 -9.58
CA THR A 38 2.20 17.45 -10.91
C THR A 38 3.02 16.59 -11.86
N SER A 39 3.60 15.48 -11.37
CA SER A 39 4.48 14.59 -12.14
C SER A 39 4.12 13.10 -12.06
N GLY A 40 3.04 12.72 -11.36
CA GLY A 40 2.59 11.34 -11.23
C GLY A 40 1.06 11.19 -11.23
N ALA A 41 0.55 10.20 -11.98
CA ALA A 41 -0.89 9.97 -12.18
C ALA A 41 -1.59 9.15 -11.08
N ALA A 42 -0.87 8.76 -10.02
CA ALA A 42 -1.41 7.85 -9.02
C ALA A 42 -2.27 8.60 -8.01
N ALA A 43 -3.56 8.21 -7.90
CA ALA A 43 -4.52 8.75 -6.91
C ALA A 43 -3.96 8.82 -5.48
N ALA A 44 -3.16 7.82 -5.09
CA ALA A 44 -2.55 7.74 -3.77
C ALA A 44 -1.65 8.96 -3.43
N ILE A 45 -1.15 9.67 -4.44
CA ILE A 45 -0.37 10.91 -4.26
C ILE A 45 -1.31 11.99 -3.69
N ASP A 46 -2.37 12.32 -4.43
CA ASP A 46 -3.35 13.33 -4.06
C ASP A 46 -4.08 13.00 -2.75
N GLU A 47 -4.35 11.71 -2.49
CA GLU A 47 -4.92 11.21 -1.24
C GLU A 47 -4.12 11.62 0.01
N ILE A 48 -2.83 11.95 -0.15
CA ILE A 48 -1.95 12.40 0.94
C ILE A 48 -1.70 13.91 0.85
N VAL A 49 -1.35 14.42 -0.32
CA VAL A 49 -0.73 15.75 -0.44
C VAL A 49 -1.70 16.85 -0.87
N TYR A 50 -2.75 16.55 -1.64
CA TYR A 50 -3.67 17.58 -2.11
C TYR A 50 -4.49 18.16 -0.96
N ALA A 51 -4.66 19.49 -0.95
CA ALA A 51 -5.29 20.31 0.10
C ALA A 51 -4.60 20.27 1.48
N ASN A 52 -3.90 19.19 1.82
CA ASN A 52 -3.14 19.08 3.06
C ASN A 52 -1.77 19.79 2.96
N LEU A 53 -1.06 19.58 1.85
CA LEU A 53 0.31 20.06 1.64
C LEU A 53 0.40 21.01 0.44
N PHE A 54 -0.13 20.61 -0.70
CA PHE A 54 -0.18 21.41 -1.92
C PHE A 54 -1.56 22.05 -2.12
N GLU A 55 -1.57 23.22 -2.74
CA GLU A 55 -2.79 24.00 -3.02
C GLU A 55 -2.80 24.45 -4.50
N GLY A 56 -3.98 24.48 -5.11
CA GLY A 56 -4.19 25.01 -6.46
C GLY A 56 -4.59 26.49 -6.44
N LEU A 57 -4.73 27.08 -7.63
CA LEU A 57 -5.33 28.42 -7.76
C LEU A 57 -6.78 28.44 -7.29
N THR A 58 -7.50 27.36 -7.57
CA THR A 58 -8.87 27.11 -7.11
C THR A 58 -8.89 25.83 -6.25
N ARG A 59 -10.03 25.55 -5.62
CA ARG A 59 -10.28 24.35 -4.81
C ARG A 59 -11.57 23.70 -5.26
N ILE A 60 -11.57 22.37 -5.32
CA ILE A 60 -12.80 21.58 -5.41
C ILE A 60 -13.22 21.24 -3.98
N ASN A 61 -14.46 21.61 -3.61
CA ASN A 61 -15.03 21.36 -2.29
C ASN A 61 -15.66 19.96 -2.22
N GLU A 62 -16.00 19.50 -1.02
CA GLU A 62 -16.61 18.18 -0.78
C GLU A 62 -17.90 17.92 -1.59
N ASP A 63 -18.62 18.98 -1.95
CA ASP A 63 -19.84 18.95 -2.76
C ASP A 63 -19.56 19.08 -4.28
N GLY A 64 -18.30 18.99 -4.71
CA GLY A 64 -17.88 19.13 -6.10
C GLY A 64 -17.90 20.57 -6.63
N SER A 65 -18.31 21.56 -5.84
CA SER A 65 -18.26 22.97 -6.24
C SER A 65 -16.82 23.49 -6.30
N VAL A 66 -16.57 24.48 -7.17
CA VAL A 66 -15.25 25.10 -7.32
C VAL A 66 -15.25 26.47 -6.66
N SER A 67 -14.28 26.72 -5.79
CA SER A 67 -14.08 28.01 -5.11
C SER A 67 -12.67 28.56 -5.30
N PRO A 68 -12.46 29.88 -5.08
CA PRO A 68 -11.11 30.46 -5.01
C PRO A 68 -10.26 29.82 -3.90
N LEU A 69 -8.93 29.75 -4.10
CA LEU A 69 -7.95 29.31 -3.09
C LEU A 69 -6.72 30.23 -3.09
N LEU A 70 -5.64 29.88 -3.80
CA LEU A 70 -4.46 30.75 -3.95
C LEU A 70 -4.75 31.97 -4.85
N ALA A 71 -5.68 31.83 -5.79
CA ALA A 71 -6.32 32.97 -6.42
C ALA A 71 -7.48 33.45 -5.53
N GLU A 72 -7.54 34.75 -5.24
CA GLU A 72 -8.66 35.38 -4.54
C GLU A 72 -9.91 35.46 -5.42
N SER A 73 -9.70 35.66 -6.72
CA SER A 73 -10.76 35.80 -7.72
C SER A 73 -10.20 35.66 -9.13
N TRP A 74 -11.08 35.50 -10.11
CA TRP A 74 -10.72 35.59 -11.51
C TRP A 74 -11.83 36.23 -12.34
N THR A 75 -11.45 36.75 -13.51
CA THR A 75 -12.39 37.21 -14.55
C THR A 75 -12.13 36.45 -15.84
N VAL A 76 -13.19 36.25 -16.63
CA VAL A 76 -13.13 35.54 -17.91
C VAL A 76 -13.58 36.50 -19.02
N SER A 77 -12.86 36.54 -20.14
CA SER A 77 -13.27 37.30 -21.32
C SER A 77 -14.57 36.74 -21.93
N GLU A 78 -15.31 37.56 -22.68
CA GLU A 78 -16.56 37.14 -23.33
C GLU A 78 -16.39 35.97 -24.30
N ASP A 79 -15.21 35.84 -24.92
CA ASP A 79 -14.87 34.73 -25.82
C ASP A 79 -14.39 33.48 -25.08
N GLY A 80 -14.28 33.51 -23.76
CA GLY A 80 -13.92 32.37 -22.90
C GLY A 80 -12.46 31.93 -23.01
N ARG A 81 -11.58 32.75 -23.61
CA ARG A 81 -10.17 32.41 -23.86
C ARG A 81 -9.19 33.05 -22.89
N ILE A 82 -9.52 34.19 -22.30
CA ILE A 82 -8.62 34.94 -21.41
C ILE A 82 -9.15 34.84 -19.99
N TYR A 83 -8.32 34.31 -19.10
CA TYR A 83 -8.56 34.25 -17.67
C TYR A 83 -7.56 35.17 -16.96
N GLU A 84 -8.05 36.11 -16.17
CA GLU A 84 -7.21 36.94 -15.30
C GLU A 84 -7.42 36.55 -13.85
N PHE A 85 -6.38 36.06 -13.19
CA PHE A 85 -6.39 35.65 -11.80
C PHE A 85 -5.73 36.72 -10.93
N LYS A 86 -6.39 37.10 -9.84
CA LYS A 86 -5.80 37.88 -8.76
C LYS A 86 -5.31 36.92 -7.68
N LEU A 87 -4.02 36.94 -7.38
CA LEU A 87 -3.39 36.06 -6.39
C LEU A 87 -3.40 36.69 -4.99
N ARG A 88 -3.31 35.84 -3.97
CA ARG A 88 -3.07 36.27 -2.58
C ARG A 88 -1.65 36.79 -2.40
N GLU A 89 -1.49 37.79 -1.53
CA GLU A 89 -0.20 38.43 -1.26
C GLU A 89 0.51 37.91 0.01
N ASP A 90 -0.21 37.20 0.88
CA ASP A 90 0.21 36.77 2.21
C ASP A 90 0.65 35.30 2.29
N VAL A 91 0.77 34.63 1.13
CA VAL A 91 1.10 33.21 1.04
C VAL A 91 2.61 32.99 1.00
N ARG A 92 3.06 31.95 1.71
CA ARG A 92 4.44 31.47 1.67
C ARG A 92 4.47 29.97 1.44
N PHE A 93 5.52 29.52 0.75
CA PHE A 93 5.87 28.11 0.71
C PHE A 93 6.40 27.62 2.06
N HIS A 94 6.39 26.30 2.26
CA HIS A 94 6.80 25.67 3.52
C HIS A 94 8.25 25.95 3.92
N ASP A 95 9.12 26.26 2.96
CA ASP A 95 10.52 26.65 3.12
C ASP A 95 10.73 28.16 3.39
N GLY A 96 9.65 28.95 3.35
CA GLY A 96 9.61 30.37 3.66
C GLY A 96 9.69 31.31 2.46
N THR A 97 9.87 30.80 1.23
CA THR A 97 9.83 31.64 0.02
C THR A 97 8.42 32.20 -0.19
N ALA A 98 8.34 33.35 -0.87
CA ALA A 98 7.05 34.00 -1.12
C ALA A 98 6.38 33.34 -2.33
N PHE A 99 5.05 33.19 -2.29
CA PHE A 99 4.26 32.79 -3.44
C PHE A 99 3.91 34.02 -4.29
N ASP A 100 4.17 33.95 -5.60
CA ASP A 100 3.84 35.03 -6.53
C ASP A 100 3.43 34.53 -7.94
N ALA A 101 3.25 35.47 -8.87
CA ALA A 101 2.85 35.19 -10.24
C ALA A 101 3.87 34.36 -11.03
N ASP A 102 5.16 34.43 -10.71
CA ASP A 102 6.20 33.69 -11.42
C ASP A 102 6.10 32.19 -11.10
N ASP A 103 5.68 31.80 -9.90
CA ASP A 103 5.42 30.40 -9.53
C ASP A 103 4.29 29.79 -10.36
N VAL A 104 3.23 30.56 -10.58
CA VAL A 104 2.09 30.14 -11.41
C VAL A 104 2.50 30.01 -12.87
N VAL A 105 3.25 30.99 -13.38
CA VAL A 105 3.79 30.97 -14.75
C VAL A 105 4.70 29.76 -14.94
N PHE A 106 5.61 29.49 -13.98
CA PHE A 106 6.49 28.33 -13.99
C PHE A 106 5.69 27.04 -14.02
N THR A 107 4.75 26.87 -13.08
CA THR A 107 3.97 25.64 -12.90
C THR A 107 3.18 25.29 -14.16
N LEU A 108 2.41 26.23 -14.71
CA LEU A 108 1.58 25.98 -15.88
C LEU A 108 2.41 25.77 -17.15
N ASN A 109 3.57 26.43 -17.28
CA ASN A 109 4.48 26.18 -18.40
C ASN A 109 5.17 24.81 -18.29
N ARG A 110 5.56 24.38 -17.09
CA ARG A 110 6.09 23.03 -16.83
C ARG A 110 5.03 21.96 -17.16
N ALA A 111 3.79 22.15 -16.71
CA ALA A 111 2.71 21.21 -16.93
C ALA A 111 2.42 20.96 -18.42
N LYS A 112 2.46 22.01 -19.26
CA LYS A 112 2.22 21.90 -20.72
C LYS A 112 3.45 21.58 -21.57
N ALA A 113 4.64 21.49 -20.98
CA ALA A 113 5.88 21.36 -21.75
C ALA A 113 5.92 20.05 -22.55
N PRO A 114 6.54 20.03 -23.75
CA PRO A 114 6.82 18.79 -24.47
C PRO A 114 7.63 17.83 -23.57
N GLY A 115 7.12 16.63 -23.33
CA GLY A 115 7.75 15.64 -22.43
C GLY A 115 7.39 15.79 -20.94
N SER A 116 6.46 16.69 -20.58
CA SER A 116 5.88 16.76 -19.23
C SER A 116 5.29 15.40 -18.84
N SER A 117 5.57 14.97 -17.61
CA SER A 117 5.03 13.75 -17.00
C SER A 117 3.69 13.95 -16.28
N ASN A 118 3.13 15.16 -16.34
CA ASN A 118 1.83 15.48 -15.77
C ASN A 118 0.73 14.66 -16.47
N ALA A 119 -0.11 13.98 -15.69
CA ALA A 119 -1.16 13.10 -16.22
C ALA A 119 -2.18 13.86 -17.08
N GLN A 120 -2.39 15.15 -16.76
CA GLN A 120 -3.36 16.04 -17.39
C GLN A 120 -2.72 16.99 -18.40
N ARG A 121 -1.53 16.66 -18.93
CA ARG A 121 -0.86 17.44 -19.99
C ARG A 121 -1.79 17.86 -21.14
N PRO A 122 -2.71 17.01 -21.66
CA PRO A 122 -3.64 17.42 -22.71
C PRO A 122 -4.51 18.63 -22.35
N ILE A 123 -4.89 18.78 -21.08
CA ILE A 123 -5.65 19.94 -20.60
C ILE A 123 -4.76 21.19 -20.63
N PHE A 124 -3.52 21.10 -20.14
CA PHE A 124 -2.59 22.22 -20.10
C PHE A 124 -2.05 22.61 -21.49
N GLU A 125 -2.01 21.71 -22.46
CA GLU A 125 -1.68 22.00 -23.86
C GLU A 125 -2.68 22.97 -24.51
N THR A 126 -3.90 23.12 -23.97
CA THR A 126 -4.85 24.14 -24.42
C THR A 126 -4.38 25.56 -24.09
N ILE A 127 -3.42 25.73 -23.18
CA ILE A 127 -2.85 27.03 -22.82
C ILE A 127 -1.90 27.52 -23.91
N GLU A 128 -2.30 28.59 -24.59
CA GLU A 128 -1.45 29.31 -25.54
C GLU A 128 -0.30 30.00 -24.81
N ARG A 129 -0.62 30.80 -23.78
CA ARG A 129 0.36 31.62 -23.06
C ARG A 129 -0.07 31.89 -21.62
N VAL A 130 0.90 31.98 -20.72
CA VAL A 130 0.72 32.41 -19.32
C VAL A 130 1.65 33.59 -19.08
N GLU A 131 1.14 34.67 -18.51
CA GLU A 131 1.88 35.91 -18.30
C GLU A 131 1.66 36.43 -16.88
N ALA A 132 2.75 36.76 -16.18
CA ALA A 132 2.70 37.62 -15.01
C ALA A 132 2.40 39.06 -15.47
N THR A 133 1.22 39.56 -15.14
CA THR A 133 0.79 40.95 -15.41
C THR A 133 1.09 41.90 -14.25
N GLY A 134 1.54 41.34 -13.13
CA GLY A 134 2.07 41.97 -11.93
C GLY A 134 2.49 40.88 -10.94
N PRO A 135 3.08 41.23 -9.77
CA PRO A 135 3.55 40.24 -8.79
C PRO A 135 2.46 39.29 -8.30
N TYR A 136 1.21 39.74 -8.23
CA TYR A 136 0.07 38.94 -7.76
C TYR A 136 -1.08 38.92 -8.77
N ALA A 137 -0.74 38.99 -10.06
CA ALA A 137 -1.74 39.01 -11.14
C ALA A 137 -1.26 38.18 -12.35
N VAL A 138 -1.99 37.14 -12.69
CA VAL A 138 -1.64 36.21 -13.77
C VAL A 138 -2.71 36.22 -14.84
N ARG A 139 -2.29 36.34 -16.11
CA ARG A 139 -3.16 36.16 -17.27
C ARG A 139 -2.86 34.82 -17.94
N VAL A 140 -3.88 33.99 -18.10
CA VAL A 140 -3.83 32.75 -18.88
C VAL A 140 -4.64 32.95 -20.16
N ILE A 141 -4.01 32.68 -21.30
CA ILE A 141 -4.62 32.76 -22.63
C ILE A 141 -4.70 31.35 -23.18
N LEU A 142 -5.90 30.89 -23.51
CA LEU A 142 -6.18 29.58 -24.07
C LEU A 142 -6.26 29.62 -25.60
N LYS A 143 -5.85 28.54 -26.28
CA LYS A 143 -5.96 28.35 -27.74
C LYS A 143 -7.42 28.31 -28.19
N GLU A 144 -8.29 27.78 -27.35
CA GLU A 144 -9.72 27.67 -27.57
C GLU A 144 -10.50 27.91 -26.27
N PRO A 145 -11.79 28.28 -26.33
CA PRO A 145 -12.58 28.51 -25.12
C PRO A 145 -12.75 27.21 -24.32
N LEU A 146 -12.45 27.26 -23.02
CA LEU A 146 -12.57 26.14 -22.10
C LEU A 146 -13.24 26.60 -20.81
N GLY A 147 -14.56 26.51 -20.72
CA GLY A 147 -15.32 27.07 -19.60
C GLY A 147 -15.11 26.38 -18.25
N ALA A 148 -14.69 25.11 -18.24
CA ALA A 148 -14.33 24.37 -17.02
C ALA A 148 -12.89 24.64 -16.54
N PHE A 149 -12.17 25.57 -17.16
CA PHE A 149 -10.76 25.80 -16.84
C PHE A 149 -10.49 26.07 -15.34
N PRO A 150 -11.30 26.87 -14.62
CA PRO A 150 -11.15 27.03 -13.17
C PRO A 150 -11.37 25.73 -12.38
N THR A 151 -12.16 24.77 -12.88
CA THR A 151 -12.32 23.47 -12.25
C THR A 151 -11.06 22.62 -12.38
N TYR A 152 -10.45 22.60 -13.56
CA TYR A 152 -9.20 21.85 -13.79
C TYR A 152 -8.03 22.41 -12.97
N LEU A 153 -7.99 23.72 -12.74
CA LEU A 153 -7.01 24.35 -11.84
C LEU A 153 -7.20 24.02 -10.35
N GLY A 154 -8.30 23.32 -10.02
CA GLY A 154 -8.57 22.80 -8.70
C GLY A 154 -8.17 21.33 -8.55
N TRP A 155 -7.63 20.68 -9.57
CA TRP A 155 -7.15 19.29 -9.47
C TRP A 155 -5.76 19.20 -8.84
N GLY A 156 -5.42 18.02 -8.31
CA GLY A 156 -4.09 17.73 -7.76
C GLY A 156 -2.97 17.93 -8.77
N ASP A 157 -3.20 17.53 -10.01
CA ASP A 157 -2.27 17.74 -11.12
C ASP A 157 -1.99 19.23 -11.44
N ALA A 158 -2.80 20.15 -10.91
CA ALA A 158 -2.73 21.59 -11.17
C ALA A 158 -2.28 22.44 -9.97
N VAL A 159 -1.84 21.81 -8.87
CA VAL A 159 -1.32 22.53 -7.69
C VAL A 159 -0.13 23.40 -8.05
N ILE A 160 0.05 24.52 -7.35
CA ILE A 160 1.16 25.44 -7.61
C ILE A 160 2.42 25.02 -6.86
N ILE A 161 3.54 24.97 -7.57
CA ILE A 161 4.86 24.60 -7.05
C ILE A 161 5.89 25.68 -7.37
N ALA A 162 6.90 25.82 -6.50
CA ALA A 162 8.00 26.74 -6.71
C ALA A 162 9.13 26.09 -7.54
N PRO A 163 9.80 26.84 -8.43
CA PRO A 163 10.88 26.31 -9.28
C PRO A 163 12.04 25.72 -8.47
N GLU A 164 12.37 26.29 -7.31
CA GLU A 164 13.43 25.84 -6.43
C GLU A 164 13.18 24.47 -5.77
N SER A 165 11.91 24.03 -5.67
CA SER A 165 11.51 22.79 -4.99
C SER A 165 11.04 21.69 -5.93
N ALA A 166 10.68 22.04 -7.18
CA ALA A 166 9.99 21.17 -8.12
C ALA A 166 10.67 19.80 -8.33
N ASP A 167 12.01 19.77 -8.44
CA ASP A 167 12.76 18.53 -8.67
C ASP A 167 12.80 17.61 -7.44
N ALA A 168 12.66 18.18 -6.23
CA ALA A 168 12.69 17.43 -4.98
C ALA A 168 11.30 16.95 -4.53
N ASN A 169 10.22 17.54 -5.05
CA ASN A 169 8.86 17.33 -4.55
C ASN A 169 8.39 15.87 -4.56
N ALA A 170 8.94 15.04 -5.45
CA ALA A 170 8.65 13.61 -5.48
C ALA A 170 9.02 12.87 -4.17
N THR A 171 9.95 13.42 -3.37
CA THR A 171 10.41 12.80 -2.11
C THR A 171 10.41 13.74 -0.91
N HIS A 172 10.57 15.05 -1.14
CA HIS A 172 10.61 16.11 -0.13
C HIS A 172 9.71 17.27 -0.58
N PRO A 173 8.38 17.08 -0.59
CA PRO A 173 7.44 18.08 -1.11
C PRO A 173 7.40 19.36 -0.28
N VAL A 174 7.40 20.49 -0.99
CA VAL A 174 7.27 21.86 -0.47
C VAL A 174 6.07 22.52 -1.16
N GLY A 175 5.01 22.78 -0.41
CA GLY A 175 3.82 23.48 -0.90
C GLY A 175 3.51 24.71 -0.07
N THR A 176 2.26 25.19 -0.14
CA THR A 176 1.76 26.35 0.61
C THR A 176 0.73 25.96 1.68
N GLY A 177 0.32 24.69 1.71
CA GLY A 177 -0.82 24.19 2.47
C GLY A 177 -0.67 24.18 4.00
N PRO A 178 -1.73 23.77 4.70
CA PRO A 178 -1.84 23.81 6.17
C PRO A 178 -0.95 22.80 6.89
N PHE A 179 -0.37 21.82 6.18
CA PHE A 179 0.58 20.87 6.71
C PHE A 179 1.86 20.82 5.87
N LYS A 180 3.01 20.69 6.54
CA LYS A 180 4.33 20.52 5.94
C LYS A 180 4.73 19.05 5.94
N PHE A 181 5.50 18.63 4.95
CA PHE A 181 6.15 17.33 4.97
C PHE A 181 7.07 17.17 6.19
N GLN A 182 6.88 16.11 6.96
CA GLN A 182 7.81 15.75 8.04
C GLN A 182 8.74 14.62 7.61
N ARG A 183 8.17 13.49 7.17
CA ARG A 183 8.94 12.30 6.81
C ARG A 183 8.10 11.29 6.05
N TRP A 184 8.75 10.57 5.15
CA TRP A 184 8.24 9.36 4.53
C TRP A 184 9.16 8.17 4.87
N ARG A 185 8.60 7.12 5.47
CA ARG A 185 9.23 5.81 5.63
C ARG A 185 8.63 4.90 4.57
N LYS A 186 9.37 4.70 3.47
CA LYS A 186 8.88 3.96 2.31
C LYS A 186 8.42 2.56 2.72
N GLY A 187 7.25 2.14 2.26
CA GLY A 187 6.47 0.94 2.60
C GLY A 187 5.91 0.85 4.00
N ALA A 188 5.98 1.91 4.80
CA ALA A 188 5.42 1.96 6.14
C ALA A 188 4.43 3.12 6.32
N SER A 189 4.88 4.36 6.16
CA SER A 189 4.08 5.53 6.51
C SER A 189 4.63 6.84 5.94
N ALA A 190 3.76 7.81 5.68
CA ALA A 190 4.11 9.22 5.48
C ALA A 190 3.52 10.08 6.61
N SER A 191 4.24 11.13 7.02
CA SER A 191 3.83 12.01 8.12
C SER A 191 3.91 13.47 7.70
N LEU A 192 2.85 14.20 8.00
CA LEU A 192 2.74 15.64 7.82
C LEU A 192 2.58 16.31 9.18
N VAL A 193 3.17 17.48 9.36
CA VAL A 193 3.04 18.29 10.58
C VAL A 193 2.37 19.61 10.26
N ARG A 194 1.65 20.16 11.22
CA ARG A 194 1.00 21.47 11.09
C ARG A 194 1.98 22.54 10.60
N ASN A 195 1.56 23.33 9.63
CA ASN A 195 2.23 24.57 9.25
C ASN A 195 1.79 25.69 10.20
N GLU A 196 2.66 26.06 11.14
CA GLU A 196 2.40 27.14 12.11
C GLU A 196 2.25 28.51 11.44
N ASP A 197 2.83 28.69 10.24
CA ASP A 197 2.82 29.94 9.47
C ASP A 197 1.82 29.88 8.29
N TYR A 198 0.83 28.99 8.35
CA TYR A 198 -0.17 28.85 7.28
C TYR A 198 -0.98 30.15 7.13
N TRP A 199 -1.18 30.57 5.88
CA TRP A 199 -1.86 31.83 5.54
C TRP A 199 -3.38 31.77 5.81
N GLY A 200 -3.98 30.58 5.76
CA GLY A 200 -5.41 30.36 5.96
C GLY A 200 -5.80 30.07 7.40
N GLU A 201 -6.93 29.38 7.58
CA GLU A 201 -7.36 28.91 8.90
C GLU A 201 -6.41 27.83 9.41
N ARG A 202 -5.87 28.03 10.61
CA ARG A 202 -4.99 27.06 11.26
C ARG A 202 -5.79 25.77 11.52
N PRO A 203 -5.32 24.59 11.04
CA PRO A 203 -6.05 23.33 11.26
C PRO A 203 -6.14 22.99 12.75
N ALA A 204 -6.91 21.99 13.16
CA ALA A 204 -6.94 21.54 14.57
C ALA A 204 -5.84 20.50 14.89
N LEU A 205 -5.38 19.75 13.88
CA LEU A 205 -4.39 18.66 14.04
C LEU A 205 -2.94 19.13 14.05
N ASP A 206 -2.15 18.65 15.00
CA ASP A 206 -0.69 18.89 15.06
C ASP A 206 0.06 18.06 14.02
N ARG A 207 -0.48 16.87 13.72
CA ARG A 207 0.17 15.88 12.85
C ARG A 207 -0.85 14.96 12.20
N ILE A 208 -0.56 14.55 10.97
CA ILE A 208 -1.25 13.47 10.28
C ILE A 208 -0.22 12.40 9.94
N ASN A 209 -0.48 11.16 10.36
CA ASN A 209 0.33 10.00 9.98
C ASN A 209 -0.49 9.09 9.08
N PHE A 210 -0.11 9.03 7.80
CA PHE A 210 -0.64 8.08 6.84
C PHE A 210 0.10 6.76 7.00
N ILE A 211 -0.60 5.72 7.46
CA ILE A 211 -0.08 4.37 7.63
C ILE A 211 -0.60 3.56 6.45
N PHE A 212 0.30 3.19 5.55
CA PHE A 212 -0.05 2.36 4.39
C PHE A 212 -0.45 0.99 4.93
N ILE A 213 -1.57 0.36 4.56
CA ILE A 213 -1.99 -1.00 4.95
C ILE A 213 -2.80 -1.63 3.79
N PRO A 214 -2.15 -2.27 2.80
CA PRO A 214 -2.80 -2.86 1.64
C PRO A 214 -3.61 -4.12 1.95
N ASP A 215 -3.21 -4.88 2.99
CA ASP A 215 -3.86 -6.14 3.36
C ASP A 215 -5.15 -5.88 4.17
N PRO A 216 -6.32 -6.32 3.69
CA PRO A 216 -7.61 -6.09 4.36
C PRO A 216 -7.69 -6.68 5.77
N THR A 217 -7.04 -7.81 6.03
CA THR A 217 -7.06 -8.45 7.35
C THR A 217 -6.23 -7.65 8.36
N ALA A 218 -5.05 -7.19 7.95
CA ALA A 218 -4.22 -6.29 8.76
C ALA A 218 -4.92 -4.95 9.02
N ALA A 219 -5.62 -4.40 8.02
CA ALA A 219 -6.39 -3.16 8.16
C ALA A 219 -7.51 -3.28 9.22
N PHE A 220 -8.25 -4.39 9.21
CA PHE A 220 -9.23 -4.70 10.26
C PHE A 220 -8.57 -4.80 11.64
N ALA A 221 -7.47 -5.55 11.77
CA ALA A 221 -6.78 -5.71 13.05
C ALA A 221 -6.24 -4.38 13.60
N ALA A 222 -5.62 -3.56 12.74
CA ALA A 222 -5.10 -2.24 13.09
C ALA A 222 -6.20 -1.28 13.57
N LEU A 223 -7.34 -1.25 12.88
CA LEU A 223 -8.50 -0.46 13.30
C LEU A 223 -9.00 -0.92 14.67
N MET A 224 -9.22 -2.23 14.84
CA MET A 224 -9.80 -2.77 16.07
C MET A 224 -8.89 -2.62 17.29
N ALA A 225 -7.56 -2.71 17.08
CA ALA A 225 -6.54 -2.43 18.10
C ALA A 225 -6.42 -0.93 18.43
N GLY A 226 -6.89 -0.04 17.54
CA GLY A 226 -6.77 1.40 17.67
C GLY A 226 -5.42 1.96 17.21
N ASP A 227 -4.70 1.21 16.37
CA ASP A 227 -3.43 1.66 15.76
C ASP A 227 -3.64 2.75 14.71
N VAL A 228 -4.82 2.77 14.10
CA VAL A 228 -5.32 3.81 13.21
C VAL A 228 -6.63 4.36 13.78
N ASP A 229 -6.85 5.65 13.60
CA ASP A 229 -8.08 6.34 13.97
C ASP A 229 -9.18 6.14 12.91
N GLY A 230 -8.81 5.69 11.72
CA GLY A 230 -9.75 5.31 10.67
C GLY A 230 -9.11 5.13 9.31
N PHE A 231 -9.95 4.83 8.33
CA PHE A 231 -9.62 4.73 6.92
C PHE A 231 -10.60 5.61 6.12
N PRO A 232 -10.11 6.47 5.20
CA PRO A 232 -10.97 7.21 4.29
C PRO A 232 -11.58 6.29 3.21
N ASN A 233 -10.86 5.24 2.84
CA ASN A 233 -11.26 4.17 1.93
C ASN A 233 -10.99 2.83 2.62
N TYR A 234 -12.00 2.26 3.29
CA TYR A 234 -11.83 1.06 4.10
C TYR A 234 -11.70 -0.21 3.23
N PRO A 235 -10.59 -0.96 3.33
CA PRO A 235 -10.27 -2.01 2.35
C PRO A 235 -10.94 -3.37 2.61
N ALA A 236 -11.71 -3.53 3.70
CA ALA A 236 -12.27 -4.82 4.13
C ALA A 236 -13.80 -4.77 4.29
N ALA A 237 -14.51 -4.49 3.19
CA ALA A 237 -15.97 -4.27 3.20
C ALA A 237 -16.76 -5.43 3.85
N GLU A 238 -16.26 -6.67 3.74
CA GLU A 238 -16.84 -7.86 4.36
C GLU A 238 -16.91 -7.81 5.90
N ASN A 239 -16.08 -6.98 6.54
CA ASN A 239 -16.03 -6.82 7.99
C ASN A 239 -16.90 -5.66 8.50
N LEU A 240 -17.55 -4.88 7.62
CA LEU A 240 -18.30 -3.69 8.02
C LEU A 240 -19.45 -4.02 8.97
N GLY A 241 -20.14 -5.14 8.80
CA GLY A 241 -21.20 -5.57 9.72
C GLY A 241 -20.72 -5.90 11.14
N LEU A 242 -19.42 -6.18 11.32
CA LEU A 242 -18.81 -6.32 12.65
C LEU A 242 -18.45 -4.95 13.24
N ILE A 243 -17.96 -4.02 12.41
CA ILE A 243 -17.59 -2.66 12.79
C ILE A 243 -18.82 -1.84 13.18
N GLU A 244 -19.92 -1.99 12.44
CA GLU A 244 -21.19 -1.29 12.70
C GLU A 244 -21.73 -1.58 14.12
N ARG A 245 -21.42 -2.77 14.66
CA ARG A 245 -21.83 -3.21 16.00
C ARG A 245 -20.89 -2.73 17.11
N ASP A 246 -19.74 -2.13 16.77
CA ASP A 246 -18.76 -1.62 17.73
C ASP A 246 -18.97 -0.11 17.94
N ASP A 247 -19.41 0.27 19.14
CA ASP A 247 -19.75 1.65 19.49
C ASP A 247 -18.58 2.63 19.41
N ARG A 248 -17.33 2.19 19.18
CA ARG A 248 -16.18 3.09 18.99
C ARG A 248 -16.13 3.71 17.61
N PHE A 249 -16.74 3.09 16.61
CA PHE A 249 -16.58 3.48 15.22
C PHE A 249 -17.87 4.04 14.63
N ARG A 250 -17.70 4.81 13.56
CA ARG A 250 -18.77 5.22 12.65
C ARG A 250 -18.37 4.85 11.24
N ILE A 251 -19.30 4.29 10.49
CA ILE A 251 -19.17 4.06 9.06
C ILE A 251 -19.75 5.30 8.38
N VAL A 252 -18.98 5.90 7.49
CA VAL A 252 -19.40 7.03 6.66
C VAL A 252 -19.41 6.55 5.24
N THR A 253 -20.59 6.44 4.65
CA THR A 253 -20.74 6.10 3.24
C THR A 253 -21.07 7.38 2.49
N GLY A 254 -20.13 7.86 1.70
CA GLY A 254 -20.38 8.91 0.71
C GLY A 254 -20.25 8.37 -0.70
N THR A 255 -20.13 9.28 -1.65
CA THR A 255 -20.03 8.98 -3.08
C THR A 255 -18.66 9.42 -3.62
N SER A 256 -18.13 8.68 -4.58
CA SER A 256 -17.00 9.10 -5.42
C SER A 256 -17.48 9.49 -6.83
N GLU A 257 -16.57 9.98 -7.66
CA GLU A 257 -16.72 10.13 -9.12
C GLU A 257 -16.81 8.78 -9.86
N GLY A 258 -17.05 7.69 -9.13
CA GLY A 258 -17.17 6.38 -9.73
C GLY A 258 -18.59 6.08 -10.19
N GLU A 259 -18.84 5.80 -11.47
CA GLU A 259 -20.13 5.30 -11.95
C GLU A 259 -20.06 3.85 -12.40
N MET A 260 -20.65 2.96 -11.62
CA MET A 260 -20.91 1.60 -12.05
C MET A 260 -22.01 1.60 -13.11
N ILE A 261 -21.65 1.18 -14.33
CA ILE A 261 -22.56 1.07 -15.46
C ILE A 261 -22.58 -0.35 -16.01
N LEU A 262 -23.74 -0.77 -16.56
CA LEU A 262 -23.75 -1.78 -17.61
C LEU A 262 -23.57 -1.03 -18.93
N ALA A 263 -22.35 -1.08 -19.45
CA ALA A 263 -22.01 -0.51 -20.74
C ALA A 263 -22.55 -1.39 -21.87
N ILE A 264 -23.15 -0.73 -22.87
CA ILE A 264 -23.77 -1.38 -24.03
C ILE A 264 -23.03 -0.94 -25.29
N ASN A 265 -22.67 -1.89 -26.16
CA ASN A 265 -22.17 -1.55 -27.49
C ASN A 265 -23.35 -1.09 -28.38
N ASN A 266 -23.57 0.22 -28.47
CA ASN A 266 -24.71 0.81 -29.17
C ASN A 266 -24.65 0.59 -30.70
N GLY A 267 -23.49 0.21 -31.25
CA GLY A 267 -23.32 -0.10 -32.67
C GLY A 267 -23.63 -1.55 -33.04
N ALA A 268 -23.62 -2.47 -32.07
CA ALA A 268 -23.81 -3.90 -32.31
C ALA A 268 -25.30 -4.28 -32.35
N PRO A 269 -25.78 -5.04 -33.35
CA PRO A 269 -27.11 -5.65 -33.29
C PRO A 269 -27.20 -6.67 -32.13
N PRO A 270 -28.31 -6.74 -31.38
CA PRO A 270 -29.56 -5.98 -31.52
C PRO A 270 -29.59 -4.64 -30.75
N PHE A 271 -28.49 -4.25 -30.09
CA PHE A 271 -28.41 -3.07 -29.23
C PHE A 271 -28.41 -1.73 -29.98
N ASN A 272 -28.24 -1.75 -31.30
CA ASN A 272 -28.46 -0.59 -32.16
C ASN A 272 -29.94 -0.13 -32.19
N ASP A 273 -30.90 -0.97 -31.77
CA ASP A 273 -32.29 -0.56 -31.53
C ASP A 273 -32.48 -0.02 -30.10
N ILE A 274 -32.89 1.25 -30.00
CA ILE A 274 -33.15 1.92 -28.72
C ILE A 274 -34.21 1.20 -27.86
N ARG A 275 -35.16 0.49 -28.47
CA ARG A 275 -36.20 -0.25 -27.74
C ARG A 275 -35.60 -1.43 -26.99
N VAL A 276 -34.59 -2.09 -27.54
CA VAL A 276 -33.84 -3.17 -26.88
C VAL A 276 -33.09 -2.62 -25.67
N ARG A 277 -32.37 -1.50 -25.83
CA ARG A 277 -31.63 -0.86 -24.72
C ARG A 277 -32.53 -0.38 -23.59
N ARG A 278 -33.71 0.16 -23.93
CA ARG A 278 -34.75 0.51 -22.94
C ARG A 278 -35.34 -0.72 -22.25
N ALA A 279 -35.52 -1.83 -22.97
CA ALA A 279 -35.95 -3.09 -22.38
C ALA A 279 -34.94 -3.60 -21.36
N LEU A 280 -33.64 -3.53 -21.69
CA LEU A 280 -32.54 -3.85 -20.78
C LEU A 280 -32.62 -3.01 -19.50
N ASN A 281 -32.81 -1.69 -19.60
CA ASN A 281 -32.95 -0.81 -18.42
C ASN A 281 -34.11 -1.23 -17.50
N HIS A 282 -35.28 -1.56 -18.05
CA HIS A 282 -36.41 -2.04 -17.27
C HIS A 282 -36.21 -3.45 -16.68
N ALA A 283 -35.31 -4.26 -17.27
CA ALA A 283 -35.04 -5.61 -16.80
C ALA A 283 -34.13 -5.65 -15.58
N ILE A 284 -33.39 -4.58 -15.28
CA ILE A 284 -32.39 -4.57 -14.21
C ILE A 284 -32.94 -3.98 -12.90
N ASP A 285 -32.93 -4.79 -11.83
CA ASP A 285 -33.08 -4.30 -10.47
C ASP A 285 -31.72 -3.86 -9.95
N LYS A 286 -31.49 -2.54 -9.97
CA LYS A 286 -30.22 -1.92 -9.60
C LYS A 286 -29.83 -2.22 -8.16
N GLN A 287 -30.79 -2.28 -7.23
CA GLN A 287 -30.49 -2.52 -5.82
C GLN A 287 -29.98 -3.95 -5.61
N ALA A 288 -30.60 -4.95 -6.26
CA ALA A 288 -30.12 -6.32 -6.19
C ALA A 288 -28.68 -6.49 -6.73
N VAL A 289 -28.30 -5.70 -7.75
CA VAL A 289 -26.93 -5.68 -8.28
C VAL A 289 -25.96 -5.05 -7.27
N ILE A 290 -26.35 -3.96 -6.59
CA ILE A 290 -25.56 -3.31 -5.52
C ILE A 290 -25.38 -4.25 -4.32
N ASP A 291 -26.45 -4.94 -3.90
CA ASP A 291 -26.41 -5.86 -2.76
C ASP A 291 -25.41 -7.00 -2.98
N ALA A 292 -25.36 -7.55 -4.19
CA ALA A 292 -24.45 -8.64 -4.55
C ALA A 292 -23.02 -8.16 -4.88
N GLY A 293 -22.90 -7.07 -5.64
CA GLY A 293 -21.63 -6.56 -6.17
C GLY A 293 -20.86 -5.69 -5.19
N LEU A 294 -21.56 -4.91 -4.37
CA LEU A 294 -21.01 -3.88 -3.49
C LEU A 294 -21.43 -4.10 -2.01
N PHE A 295 -21.97 -5.28 -1.68
CA PHE A 295 -22.43 -5.65 -0.34
C PHE A 295 -23.49 -4.68 0.23
N GLY A 296 -24.29 -4.08 -0.65
CA GLY A 296 -25.36 -3.13 -0.28
C GLY A 296 -24.86 -1.70 -0.06
N PHE A 297 -23.56 -1.45 -0.20
CA PHE A 297 -22.99 -0.10 -0.14
C PHE A 297 -23.02 0.53 -1.54
N GLY A 298 -23.69 1.67 -1.68
CA GLY A 298 -23.84 2.38 -2.95
C GLY A 298 -25.29 2.80 -3.19
N ALA A 299 -25.49 3.94 -3.85
CA ALA A 299 -26.82 4.44 -4.17
C ALA A 299 -27.14 4.16 -5.65
N PRO A 300 -28.35 3.68 -5.97
CA PRO A 300 -28.79 3.59 -7.35
C PRO A 300 -28.74 4.97 -8.02
N ILE A 301 -28.21 5.03 -9.24
CA ILE A 301 -28.18 6.26 -10.05
C ILE A 301 -28.94 6.06 -11.36
N GLY A 302 -29.48 7.14 -11.91
CA GLY A 302 -30.19 7.13 -13.20
C GLY A 302 -29.53 7.94 -14.29
N SER A 303 -28.49 8.70 -13.95
CA SER A 303 -27.74 9.58 -14.83
C SER A 303 -26.23 9.36 -14.62
N HIS A 304 -25.43 10.10 -15.38
CA HIS A 304 -23.99 9.92 -15.40
C HIS A 304 -23.25 10.58 -14.25
N PHE A 305 -23.70 11.72 -13.70
CA PHE A 305 -22.98 12.27 -12.55
C PHE A 305 -23.34 11.56 -11.25
N PRO A 306 -22.44 11.53 -10.26
CA PRO A 306 -22.73 11.01 -8.94
C PRO A 306 -23.62 11.99 -8.15
N PRO A 307 -24.39 11.52 -7.14
CA PRO A 307 -25.33 12.36 -6.40
C PRO A 307 -24.76 13.60 -5.71
N HIS A 308 -23.46 13.62 -5.39
CA HIS A 308 -22.83 14.79 -4.77
C HIS A 308 -22.54 15.92 -5.75
N HIS A 309 -22.47 15.64 -7.06
CA HIS A 309 -22.12 16.63 -8.06
C HIS A 309 -23.25 17.69 -8.22
N PRO A 310 -22.96 19.01 -8.30
CA PRO A 310 -23.99 20.06 -8.33
C PRO A 310 -24.97 19.96 -9.50
N ALA A 311 -24.49 19.43 -10.63
CA ALA A 311 -25.29 19.17 -11.82
C ALA A 311 -25.93 17.77 -11.88
N TYR A 312 -25.93 16.98 -10.79
CA TYR A 312 -26.62 15.70 -10.75
C TYR A 312 -28.11 15.85 -11.07
N GLU A 313 -28.65 14.92 -11.84
CA GLU A 313 -30.06 14.84 -12.19
C GLU A 313 -30.58 13.45 -11.84
N ASP A 314 -31.48 13.34 -10.86
CA ASP A 314 -32.03 12.04 -10.48
C ASP A 314 -33.01 11.52 -11.53
N LEU A 315 -32.49 10.65 -12.41
CA LEU A 315 -33.26 9.97 -13.46
C LEU A 315 -33.53 8.50 -13.11
N THR A 316 -33.39 8.09 -11.84
CA THR A 316 -33.61 6.69 -11.42
C THR A 316 -35.03 6.20 -11.75
N GLY A 317 -36.01 7.12 -11.73
CA GLY A 317 -37.40 6.84 -12.10
C GLY A 317 -37.68 6.77 -13.61
N LEU A 318 -36.72 7.04 -14.50
CA LEU A 318 -36.93 7.02 -15.95
C LEU A 318 -37.22 5.60 -16.47
N TYR A 319 -36.55 4.60 -15.91
CA TYR A 319 -36.74 3.19 -16.22
C TYR A 319 -36.84 2.38 -14.90
N PRO A 320 -38.02 2.36 -14.25
CA PRO A 320 -38.22 1.51 -13.08
C PRO A 320 -38.06 0.03 -13.45
N TYR A 321 -37.63 -0.78 -12.49
CA TYR A 321 -37.59 -2.23 -12.64
C TYR A 321 -38.99 -2.78 -12.97
N ASP A 322 -39.17 -3.21 -14.21
CA ASP A 322 -40.41 -3.76 -14.76
C ASP A 322 -40.09 -4.80 -15.85
N PRO A 323 -39.86 -6.07 -15.46
CA PRO A 323 -39.63 -7.17 -16.40
C PRO A 323 -40.76 -7.38 -17.42
N ALA A 324 -42.00 -6.97 -17.11
CA ALA A 324 -43.11 -7.10 -18.05
C ALA A 324 -43.02 -6.04 -19.15
N GLN A 325 -42.66 -4.80 -18.80
CA GLN A 325 -42.39 -3.75 -19.78
C GLN A 325 -41.16 -4.07 -20.64
N ALA A 326 -40.11 -4.66 -20.05
CA ALA A 326 -38.95 -5.15 -20.79
C ALA A 326 -39.36 -6.15 -21.90
N ARG A 327 -40.13 -7.20 -21.56
CA ARG A 327 -40.64 -8.17 -22.55
C ARG A 327 -41.50 -7.53 -23.65
N ARG A 328 -42.34 -6.54 -23.30
CA ARG A 328 -43.14 -5.82 -24.30
C ARG A 328 -42.27 -5.04 -25.28
N LEU A 329 -41.24 -4.36 -24.80
CA LEU A 329 -40.29 -3.61 -25.63
C LEU A 329 -39.48 -4.54 -26.53
N LEU A 330 -39.02 -5.69 -26.02
CA LEU A 330 -38.35 -6.72 -26.82
C LEU A 330 -39.26 -7.25 -27.93
N ALA A 331 -40.51 -7.57 -27.63
CA ALA A 331 -41.48 -7.99 -28.64
C ALA A 331 -41.72 -6.91 -29.72
N GLN A 332 -41.84 -5.64 -29.33
CA GLN A 332 -41.96 -4.52 -30.28
C GLN A 332 -40.71 -4.34 -31.13
N ALA A 333 -39.53 -4.64 -30.59
CA ALA A 333 -38.25 -4.61 -31.29
C ALA A 333 -38.05 -5.82 -32.23
N GLY A 334 -38.96 -6.80 -32.24
CA GLY A 334 -38.87 -7.99 -33.08
C GLY A 334 -38.25 -9.21 -32.39
N TYR A 335 -38.09 -9.19 -31.07
CA TYR A 335 -37.50 -10.26 -30.25
C TYR A 335 -38.52 -10.80 -29.22
N PRO A 336 -39.70 -11.31 -29.62
CA PRO A 336 -40.71 -11.82 -28.68
C PRO A 336 -40.24 -13.04 -27.88
N ASP A 337 -39.33 -13.85 -28.47
CA ASP A 337 -38.71 -15.02 -27.85
C ASP A 337 -37.30 -14.71 -27.30
N GLY A 338 -36.89 -13.43 -27.33
CA GLY A 338 -35.57 -12.99 -26.90
C GLY A 338 -34.43 -13.28 -27.88
N PHE A 339 -33.19 -13.32 -27.39
CA PHE A 339 -31.96 -13.55 -28.15
C PHE A 339 -30.79 -13.94 -27.23
N GLU A 340 -29.71 -14.47 -27.81
CA GLU A 340 -28.45 -14.72 -27.10
C GLU A 340 -27.51 -13.50 -27.16
N THR A 341 -26.77 -13.24 -26.08
CA THR A 341 -25.74 -12.20 -26.02
C THR A 341 -24.58 -12.57 -25.08
N THR A 342 -23.49 -11.80 -25.11
CA THR A 342 -22.32 -12.01 -24.24
C THR A 342 -22.16 -10.89 -23.21
N LEU A 343 -21.97 -11.24 -21.94
CA LEU A 343 -21.58 -10.32 -20.88
C LEU A 343 -20.10 -10.50 -20.54
N THR A 344 -19.25 -9.57 -21.00
CA THR A 344 -17.80 -9.63 -20.80
C THR A 344 -17.42 -8.92 -19.51
N LEU A 345 -16.83 -9.62 -18.53
CA LEU A 345 -16.60 -9.08 -17.19
C LEU A 345 -15.10 -9.01 -16.83
N PRO A 346 -14.59 -7.84 -16.41
CA PRO A 346 -13.23 -7.70 -15.88
C PRO A 346 -13.08 -8.32 -14.48
N PRO A 347 -11.86 -8.37 -13.91
CA PRO A 347 -11.59 -8.94 -12.58
C PRO A 347 -12.35 -8.37 -11.36
N PRO A 348 -12.66 -7.06 -11.25
CA PRO A 348 -13.24 -6.49 -10.05
C PRO A 348 -14.50 -7.23 -9.55
N ALA A 349 -14.60 -7.39 -8.23
CA ALA A 349 -15.67 -8.18 -7.61
C ALA A 349 -17.07 -7.62 -7.91
N TYR A 350 -17.21 -6.29 -7.98
CA TYR A 350 -18.47 -5.63 -8.34
C TYR A 350 -18.94 -6.04 -9.74
N ALA A 351 -18.01 -6.22 -10.69
CA ALA A 351 -18.32 -6.57 -12.06
C ALA A 351 -18.68 -8.05 -12.17
N ARG A 352 -17.88 -8.95 -11.57
CA ARG A 352 -18.13 -10.40 -11.63
C ARG A 352 -19.39 -10.81 -10.87
N ARG A 353 -19.53 -10.39 -9.61
CA ARG A 353 -20.72 -10.73 -8.80
C ARG A 353 -21.97 -9.98 -9.25
N GLY A 354 -21.85 -8.69 -9.54
CA GLY A 354 -22.96 -7.90 -10.07
C GLY A 354 -23.41 -8.39 -11.45
N GLY A 355 -22.46 -8.84 -12.28
CA GLY A 355 -22.73 -9.39 -13.61
C GLY A 355 -23.51 -10.70 -13.60
N GLU A 356 -23.28 -11.57 -12.60
CA GLU A 356 -24.10 -12.79 -12.41
C GLU A 356 -25.57 -12.43 -12.13
N ILE A 357 -25.82 -11.39 -11.32
CA ILE A 357 -27.18 -10.90 -11.06
C ILE A 357 -27.81 -10.27 -12.31
N VAL A 358 -27.04 -9.44 -13.04
CA VAL A 358 -27.50 -8.85 -14.30
C VAL A 358 -27.85 -9.94 -15.32
N ALA A 359 -27.02 -10.97 -15.47
CA ALA A 359 -27.28 -12.09 -16.38
C ALA A 359 -28.59 -12.80 -16.03
N ALA A 360 -28.79 -13.15 -14.75
CA ALA A 360 -30.02 -13.80 -14.30
C ALA A 360 -31.28 -12.93 -14.52
N GLN A 361 -31.18 -11.62 -14.33
CA GLN A 361 -32.28 -10.68 -14.57
C GLN A 361 -32.63 -10.53 -16.05
N LEU A 362 -31.62 -10.54 -16.93
CA LEU A 362 -31.80 -10.52 -18.38
C LEU A 362 -32.40 -11.84 -18.89
N GLU A 363 -31.96 -12.98 -18.36
CA GLU A 363 -32.53 -14.30 -18.67
C GLU A 363 -34.02 -14.38 -18.30
N ALA A 364 -34.42 -13.77 -17.17
CA ALA A 364 -35.82 -13.72 -16.75
C ALA A 364 -36.75 -12.94 -17.70
N VAL A 365 -36.20 -12.14 -18.62
CA VAL A 365 -36.95 -11.45 -19.69
C VAL A 365 -36.72 -12.07 -21.08
N GLY A 366 -36.02 -13.21 -21.15
CA GLY A 366 -35.80 -13.98 -22.38
C GLY A 366 -34.46 -13.74 -23.07
N ILE A 367 -33.55 -12.95 -22.50
CA ILE A 367 -32.22 -12.72 -23.08
C ILE A 367 -31.24 -13.73 -22.49
N GLU A 368 -30.77 -14.70 -23.27
CA GLU A 368 -29.78 -15.68 -22.81
C GLU A 368 -28.39 -15.02 -22.77
N VAL A 369 -27.76 -14.99 -21.58
CA VAL A 369 -26.50 -14.27 -21.37
C VAL A 369 -25.35 -15.23 -21.15
N ARG A 370 -24.35 -15.21 -22.05
CA ARG A 370 -23.09 -15.94 -21.88
C ARG A 370 -22.06 -15.07 -21.18
N ILE A 371 -21.74 -15.38 -19.93
CA ILE A 371 -20.71 -14.66 -19.18
C ILE A 371 -19.31 -15.05 -19.68
N ARG A 372 -18.50 -14.05 -20.02
CA ARG A 372 -17.09 -14.19 -20.40
C ARG A 372 -16.21 -13.41 -19.42
N ASN A 373 -15.62 -14.11 -18.45
CA ASN A 373 -14.64 -13.53 -17.54
C ASN A 373 -13.29 -13.39 -18.23
N ILE A 374 -12.74 -12.19 -18.22
CA ILE A 374 -11.42 -11.89 -18.78
C ILE A 374 -10.57 -11.13 -17.77
N GLU A 375 -9.27 -11.05 -18.04
CA GLU A 375 -8.33 -10.28 -17.24
C GLU A 375 -8.28 -8.81 -17.68
N TRP A 376 -7.86 -7.90 -16.79
CA TRP A 376 -7.97 -6.45 -17.04
C TRP A 376 -7.27 -6.00 -18.33
N ALA A 377 -6.08 -6.53 -18.61
CA ALA A 377 -5.36 -6.23 -19.86
C ALA A 377 -6.12 -6.70 -21.10
N GLN A 378 -6.79 -7.85 -21.03
CA GLN A 378 -7.64 -8.36 -22.11
C GLN A 378 -8.92 -7.53 -22.25
N TRP A 379 -9.45 -6.99 -21.15
CA TRP A 379 -10.59 -6.09 -21.19
C TRP A 379 -10.24 -4.78 -21.89
N LEU A 380 -9.11 -4.17 -21.53
CA LEU A 380 -8.63 -2.96 -22.20
C LEU A 380 -8.41 -3.19 -23.70
N ASP A 381 -7.78 -4.30 -24.08
CA ASP A 381 -7.56 -4.63 -25.48
C ASP A 381 -8.87 -4.92 -26.23
N GLN A 382 -9.67 -5.89 -25.75
CA GLN A 382 -10.81 -6.38 -26.51
C GLN A 382 -12.02 -5.46 -26.42
N VAL A 383 -12.36 -4.98 -25.22
CA VAL A 383 -13.57 -4.21 -24.95
C VAL A 383 -13.34 -2.73 -25.22
N PHE A 384 -12.33 -2.13 -24.59
CA PHE A 384 -12.10 -0.69 -24.65
C PHE A 384 -11.49 -0.27 -26.00
N ALA A 385 -10.36 -0.86 -26.40
CA ALA A 385 -9.67 -0.48 -27.63
C ALA A 385 -10.35 -1.03 -28.89
N ASN A 386 -10.62 -2.34 -28.93
CA ASN A 386 -11.15 -3.01 -30.13
C ASN A 386 -12.68 -3.08 -30.21
N LYS A 387 -13.42 -2.57 -29.20
CA LYS A 387 -14.90 -2.54 -29.17
C LYS A 387 -15.57 -3.90 -29.39
N ASN A 388 -14.86 -4.99 -29.10
CA ASN A 388 -15.30 -6.37 -29.31
C ASN A 388 -16.06 -6.91 -28.08
N TYR A 389 -17.27 -6.40 -27.89
CA TYR A 389 -18.17 -6.81 -26.83
C TYR A 389 -19.63 -6.43 -27.16
N ASP A 390 -20.57 -7.11 -26.51
CA ASP A 390 -21.98 -6.74 -26.50
C ASP A 390 -22.30 -5.89 -25.26
N LEU A 391 -22.08 -6.51 -24.09
CA LEU A 391 -22.34 -5.93 -22.77
C LEU A 391 -21.10 -6.09 -21.87
N THR A 392 -20.84 -5.11 -21.00
CA THR A 392 -19.82 -5.20 -19.95
C THR A 392 -20.20 -4.36 -18.73
N ILE A 393 -19.74 -4.75 -17.54
CA ILE A 393 -19.89 -3.96 -16.32
C ILE A 393 -18.53 -3.38 -15.96
N VAL A 394 -18.48 -2.07 -15.78
CA VAL A 394 -17.28 -1.32 -15.38
C VAL A 394 -17.70 -0.09 -14.58
N SER A 395 -16.83 0.36 -13.67
CA SER A 395 -16.93 1.71 -13.11
C SER A 395 -16.04 2.66 -13.91
N HIS A 396 -16.61 3.74 -14.45
CA HIS A 396 -15.81 4.93 -14.80
C HIS A 396 -15.50 5.69 -13.51
N THR A 397 -14.40 6.45 -13.45
CA THR A 397 -13.94 7.10 -12.20
C THR A 397 -13.41 8.51 -12.41
N GLU A 398 -13.46 9.01 -13.63
CA GLU A 398 -12.87 10.27 -14.06
C GLU A 398 -13.85 11.42 -13.82
N PRO A 399 -13.46 12.47 -13.08
CA PRO A 399 -14.34 13.61 -12.86
C PRO A 399 -14.67 14.35 -14.16
N LEU A 400 -15.93 14.76 -14.32
CA LEU A 400 -16.43 15.59 -15.43
C LEU A 400 -16.24 14.99 -16.84
N ASP A 401 -16.19 13.66 -16.97
CA ASP A 401 -15.89 12.95 -18.21
C ASP A 401 -17.11 12.74 -19.13
N ILE A 402 -18.24 13.42 -18.90
CA ILE A 402 -19.46 13.29 -19.73
C ILE A 402 -19.23 13.53 -21.24
N ASP A 403 -18.13 14.17 -21.63
CA ASP A 403 -17.77 14.35 -23.03
C ASP A 403 -17.34 13.05 -23.73
N ILE A 404 -17.06 11.95 -23.02
CA ILE A 404 -16.77 10.63 -23.61
C ILE A 404 -17.89 10.16 -24.54
N TYR A 405 -19.13 10.53 -24.24
CA TYR A 405 -20.32 10.21 -25.05
C TYR A 405 -20.39 11.00 -26.36
N ALA A 406 -19.56 12.04 -26.53
CA ALA A 406 -19.45 12.82 -27.78
C ALA A 406 -18.28 12.38 -28.67
N ARG A 407 -17.47 11.41 -28.22
CA ARG A 407 -16.31 10.89 -28.97
C ARG A 407 -16.76 9.74 -29.87
N ASP A 408 -16.70 9.95 -31.18
CA ASP A 408 -17.21 8.99 -32.18
C ASP A 408 -16.51 7.63 -32.14
N ASP A 409 -15.26 7.58 -31.68
CA ASP A 409 -14.45 6.37 -31.58
C ASP A 409 -14.47 5.72 -30.19
N TYR A 410 -15.29 6.21 -29.26
CA TYR A 410 -15.36 5.63 -27.90
C TYR A 410 -16.04 4.27 -27.87
N TYR A 411 -15.74 3.46 -26.84
CA TYR A 411 -16.12 2.05 -26.82
C TYR A 411 -17.63 1.81 -26.71
N PHE A 412 -18.43 2.80 -26.29
CA PHE A 412 -19.90 2.72 -26.32
C PHE A 412 -20.48 2.66 -27.73
N GLN A 413 -19.75 3.11 -28.75
CA GLN A 413 -20.21 3.19 -30.15
C GLN A 413 -21.52 3.99 -30.29
N TYR A 414 -21.68 5.05 -29.49
CA TYR A 414 -22.85 5.91 -29.46
C TYR A 414 -22.62 7.18 -30.27
N HIS A 415 -23.64 7.61 -31.02
CA HIS A 415 -23.59 8.83 -31.81
C HIS A 415 -24.90 9.63 -31.63
N SER A 416 -24.78 10.91 -31.29
CA SER A 416 -25.93 11.81 -31.16
C SER A 416 -25.57 13.25 -31.50
N GLU A 417 -26.15 13.76 -32.61
CA GLU A 417 -25.97 15.16 -33.01
C GLU A 417 -26.52 16.13 -31.94
N ALA A 418 -27.62 15.75 -31.26
CA ALA A 418 -28.20 16.54 -30.20
C ALA A 418 -27.26 16.65 -29.00
N PHE A 419 -26.64 15.53 -28.59
CA PHE A 419 -25.66 15.50 -27.51
C PHE A 419 -24.40 16.31 -27.88
N ASN A 420 -23.84 16.08 -29.08
CA ASN A 420 -22.64 16.77 -29.55
C ASN A 420 -22.84 18.30 -29.57
N LYS A 421 -24.04 18.80 -29.93
CA LYS A 421 -24.38 20.22 -29.86
C LYS A 421 -24.40 20.76 -28.42
N ILE A 422 -24.83 19.97 -27.44
CA ILE A 422 -24.79 20.36 -26.03
C ILE A 422 -23.35 20.42 -25.53
N ILE A 423 -22.55 19.40 -25.81
CA ILE A 423 -21.12 19.38 -25.40
C ILE A 423 -20.34 20.52 -26.06
N ALA A 424 -20.58 20.84 -27.33
CA ALA A 424 -19.93 21.96 -27.99
C ALA A 424 -20.28 23.32 -27.36
N LYS A 425 -21.52 23.51 -26.87
CA LYS A 425 -21.91 24.70 -26.10
C LYS A 425 -21.27 24.72 -24.72
N LEU A 426 -21.31 23.58 -24.03
CA LEU A 426 -20.74 23.38 -22.71
C LEU A 426 -19.24 23.71 -22.69
N ARG A 427 -18.48 23.34 -23.74
CA ARG A 427 -17.05 23.70 -23.84
C ARG A 427 -16.78 25.20 -23.75
N ARG A 428 -17.68 26.04 -24.27
CA ARG A 428 -17.52 27.50 -24.33
C ARG A 428 -18.15 28.27 -23.16
N GLU A 429 -19.15 27.68 -22.51
CA GLU A 429 -19.88 28.34 -21.43
C GLU A 429 -19.05 28.37 -20.14
N SER A 430 -18.75 29.55 -19.61
CA SER A 430 -17.96 29.72 -18.38
C SER A 430 -18.80 30.04 -17.15
N ASP A 431 -20.08 30.42 -17.32
CA ASP A 431 -20.99 30.68 -16.20
C ASP A 431 -21.41 29.36 -15.52
N PRO A 432 -21.10 29.16 -14.22
CA PRO A 432 -21.36 27.88 -13.55
C PRO A 432 -22.82 27.43 -13.61
N ALA A 433 -23.78 28.33 -13.39
CA ALA A 433 -25.20 27.99 -13.38
C ALA A 433 -25.70 27.54 -14.76
N ARG A 434 -25.23 28.20 -15.84
CA ARG A 434 -25.54 27.79 -17.22
C ARG A 434 -24.84 26.49 -17.60
N ARG A 435 -23.61 26.26 -17.13
CA ARG A 435 -22.91 24.98 -17.30
C ARG A 435 -23.72 23.84 -16.66
N ASP A 436 -24.16 24.00 -15.41
CA ASP A 436 -24.97 22.98 -14.72
C ASP A 436 -26.26 22.67 -15.47
N ALA A 437 -26.93 23.69 -16.03
CA ALA A 437 -28.12 23.48 -16.86
C ALA A 437 -27.81 22.69 -18.15
N LEU A 438 -26.66 22.93 -18.79
CA LEU A 438 -26.21 22.16 -19.95
C LEU A 438 -25.83 20.73 -19.58
N TYR A 439 -25.19 20.53 -18.42
CA TYR A 439 -24.84 19.21 -17.88
C TYR A 439 -26.07 18.36 -17.56
N ARG A 440 -27.09 18.92 -16.88
CA ARG A 440 -28.37 18.22 -16.64
C ARG A 440 -29.02 17.80 -17.95
N LYS A 441 -29.04 18.70 -18.94
CA LYS A 441 -29.57 18.40 -20.28
C LYS A 441 -28.77 17.33 -21.02
N ALA A 442 -27.45 17.30 -20.89
CA ALA A 442 -26.60 16.26 -21.46
C ALA A 442 -26.92 14.88 -20.85
N GLN A 443 -27.04 14.82 -19.52
CA GLN A 443 -27.44 13.61 -18.80
C GLN A 443 -28.83 13.11 -19.21
N GLU A 444 -29.81 14.01 -19.35
CA GLU A 444 -31.14 13.64 -19.83
C GLU A 444 -31.11 12.98 -21.22
N ILE A 445 -30.27 13.48 -22.14
CA ILE A 445 -30.17 12.93 -23.50
C ILE A 445 -29.65 11.49 -23.44
N ILE A 446 -28.51 11.25 -22.78
CA ILE A 446 -27.90 9.90 -22.73
C ILE A 446 -28.75 8.90 -21.93
N ALA A 447 -29.48 9.36 -20.90
CA ALA A 447 -30.42 8.52 -20.18
C ALA A 447 -31.65 8.18 -21.06
N LYS A 448 -32.24 9.14 -21.76
CA LYS A 448 -33.39 8.90 -22.67
C LYS A 448 -33.01 8.06 -23.88
N ASP A 449 -31.77 8.17 -24.34
CA ASP A 449 -31.21 7.35 -25.42
C ASP A 449 -30.81 5.94 -24.94
N ALA A 450 -30.89 5.69 -23.63
CA ALA A 450 -30.53 4.44 -22.98
C ALA A 450 -29.15 3.96 -23.43
N VAL A 451 -28.16 4.87 -23.44
CA VAL A 451 -26.81 4.58 -23.95
C VAL A 451 -26.15 3.48 -23.14
N ASN A 452 -26.22 3.61 -21.81
CA ASN A 452 -25.78 2.64 -20.82
C ASN A 452 -26.88 2.48 -19.76
N ILE A 453 -26.83 1.41 -18.97
CA ILE A 453 -27.61 1.34 -17.73
C ILE A 453 -26.74 1.88 -16.61
N PHE A 454 -27.11 3.05 -16.07
CA PHE A 454 -26.49 3.57 -14.85
C PHE A 454 -26.98 2.74 -13.66
N ILE A 455 -26.07 2.04 -12.97
CA ILE A 455 -26.42 1.11 -11.88
C ILE A 455 -26.27 1.83 -10.55
N ALA A 456 -25.06 2.24 -10.21
CA ALA A 456 -24.74 2.79 -8.90
C ALA A 456 -23.61 3.82 -8.97
N SER A 457 -23.63 4.80 -8.07
CA SER A 457 -22.42 5.55 -7.75
C SER A 457 -21.57 4.68 -6.81
N SER A 458 -20.29 4.54 -7.14
CA SER A 458 -19.30 3.81 -6.34
C SER A 458 -19.24 4.42 -4.94
N PRO A 459 -19.45 3.61 -3.89
CA PRO A 459 -19.44 4.12 -2.53
C PRO A 459 -18.00 4.47 -2.12
N LYS A 460 -17.83 5.64 -1.51
CA LYS A 460 -16.67 5.92 -0.67
C LYS A 460 -17.01 5.45 0.74
N ILE A 461 -16.49 4.29 1.14
CA ILE A 461 -16.73 3.73 2.47
C ILE A 461 -15.58 4.12 3.37
N ALA A 462 -15.79 5.13 4.21
CA ALA A 462 -14.85 5.49 5.26
C ALA A 462 -15.28 4.87 6.60
N VAL A 463 -14.29 4.51 7.41
CA VAL A 463 -14.50 4.02 8.78
C VAL A 463 -13.66 4.87 9.71
N TRP A 464 -14.28 5.54 10.66
CA TRP A 464 -13.59 6.43 11.59
C TRP A 464 -13.93 6.09 13.04
N SER A 465 -12.99 6.31 13.95
CA SER A 465 -13.30 6.49 15.36
C SER A 465 -14.33 7.61 15.51
N LYS A 466 -15.26 7.47 16.45
CA LYS A 466 -16.25 8.52 16.76
C LYS A 466 -15.62 9.82 17.24
N ASP A 467 -14.38 9.76 17.75
CA ASP A 467 -13.62 10.92 18.19
C ASP A 467 -13.14 11.81 17.03
N VAL A 468 -13.11 11.27 15.80
CA VAL A 468 -12.65 11.97 14.60
C VAL A 468 -13.83 12.66 13.91
N THR A 469 -13.74 13.98 13.76
CA THR A 469 -14.72 14.84 13.08
C THR A 469 -14.07 15.66 11.96
N GLY A 470 -14.87 16.32 11.12
CA GLY A 470 -14.37 17.24 10.09
C GLY A 470 -13.63 16.57 8.91
N VAL A 471 -13.93 15.29 8.65
CA VAL A 471 -13.40 14.51 7.52
C VAL A 471 -14.46 14.35 6.44
N TRP A 472 -14.06 14.45 5.17
CA TRP A 472 -14.98 14.36 4.04
C TRP A 472 -15.61 12.97 3.88
N ALA A 473 -16.94 12.96 3.77
CA ALA A 473 -17.74 11.81 3.38
C ALA A 473 -17.64 11.54 1.87
N ASN A 474 -17.58 12.57 1.03
CA ASN A 474 -17.49 12.41 -0.43
C ASN A 474 -16.03 12.49 -0.94
N ALA A 475 -15.81 12.07 -2.18
CA ALA A 475 -14.55 12.26 -2.90
C ALA A 475 -14.82 12.76 -4.34
N PRO A 476 -15.13 14.06 -4.51
CA PRO A 476 -15.27 14.70 -5.82
C PRO A 476 -13.94 14.85 -6.56
N VAL A 477 -12.84 14.69 -5.82
CA VAL A 477 -11.47 14.52 -6.32
C VAL A 477 -10.81 13.39 -5.54
N GLN A 478 -9.72 12.85 -6.09
CA GLN A 478 -8.92 11.78 -5.47
C GLN A 478 -8.09 12.29 -4.28
N ALA A 479 -8.74 12.88 -3.27
CA ALA A 479 -8.08 13.51 -2.13
C ALA A 479 -8.71 13.14 -0.79
N ASN A 480 -7.89 13.15 0.27
CA ASN A 480 -8.35 13.09 1.64
C ASN A 480 -8.06 14.41 2.34
N ASP A 481 -9.06 15.26 2.41
CA ASP A 481 -8.93 16.58 3.03
C ASP A 481 -9.03 16.50 4.56
N PHE A 482 -7.96 16.89 5.25
CA PHE A 482 -7.90 16.95 6.72
C PHE A 482 -7.79 18.38 7.24
N THR A 483 -8.07 19.39 6.41
CA THR A 483 -7.94 20.80 6.79
C THR A 483 -8.89 21.19 7.92
N GLN A 484 -10.08 20.58 7.96
CA GLN A 484 -11.09 20.77 9.02
C GLN A 484 -11.16 19.62 10.04
N ALA A 485 -10.27 18.62 9.92
CA ALA A 485 -10.33 17.44 10.77
C ALA A 485 -9.91 17.76 12.21
N ASP A 486 -10.55 17.09 13.18
CA ASP A 486 -10.24 17.20 14.60
C ASP A 486 -10.39 15.84 15.30
N VAL A 487 -9.65 15.64 16.39
CA VAL A 487 -9.71 14.46 17.26
C VAL A 487 -10.11 14.91 18.66
N THR A 488 -11.41 14.83 18.95
CA THR A 488 -11.98 15.28 20.23
C THR A 488 -11.62 14.31 21.38
N GLY A 489 -11.39 14.83 22.59
CA GLY A 489 -11.33 14.01 23.83
C GLY A 489 -10.00 13.36 24.19
N ARG A 490 -8.92 13.51 23.39
CA ARG A 490 -7.57 13.05 23.78
C ARG A 490 -6.81 14.16 24.51
N ALA A 491 -6.62 14.00 25.83
CA ALA A 491 -5.90 14.97 26.66
C ALA A 491 -4.45 15.20 26.16
N ALA A 492 -4.00 16.46 26.23
CA ALA A 492 -2.66 16.87 25.88
C ALA A 492 -1.60 16.11 26.69
N ILE A 493 -0.81 15.28 26.02
CA ILE A 493 0.49 14.86 26.52
C ILE A 493 1.50 15.59 25.64
N ALA A 494 2.21 16.53 26.24
CA ALA A 494 3.28 17.28 25.59
C ALA A 494 4.17 16.33 24.80
N SER A 495 4.13 16.42 23.48
CA SER A 495 5.17 15.85 22.63
C SER A 495 6.46 16.53 23.06
N GLY A 496 7.39 15.75 23.64
CA GLY A 496 8.72 16.25 23.92
C GLY A 496 9.36 16.68 22.61
N ASP A 497 9.31 17.97 22.32
CA ASP A 497 10.18 18.60 21.36
C ASP A 497 11.63 18.39 21.81
N HIS A 498 12.45 18.02 20.83
CA HIS A 498 13.90 17.86 20.92
C HIS A 498 14.40 16.64 21.73
N ALA A 499 14.32 15.45 21.12
CA ALA A 499 15.37 14.45 21.32
C ALA A 499 16.40 14.60 20.18
N PRO A 500 17.69 14.87 20.48
CA PRO A 500 18.71 14.99 19.45
C PRO A 500 18.89 13.67 18.70
N ARG A 501 19.11 13.78 17.39
CA ARG A 501 19.52 12.70 16.48
C ARG A 501 20.89 12.15 16.91
N MET A 502 20.88 11.12 17.74
CA MET A 502 21.98 10.15 17.75
C MET A 502 21.38 8.78 17.43
N PRO A 503 21.94 8.02 16.46
CA PRO A 503 21.58 6.62 16.34
C PRO A 503 21.85 5.97 17.70
N PRO A 504 20.93 5.13 18.22
CA PRO A 504 21.18 4.44 19.46
C PRO A 504 22.53 3.72 19.34
N LEU A 505 23.46 3.96 20.27
CA LEU A 505 24.78 3.31 20.27
C LEU A 505 24.68 1.85 20.78
N TRP A 506 23.56 1.43 21.36
CA TRP A 506 23.40 0.08 21.91
C TRP A 506 23.49 -1.08 20.89
N PRO A 507 23.12 -0.95 19.60
CA PRO A 507 23.45 -1.94 18.57
C PRO A 507 24.96 -2.06 18.40
N ILE A 508 25.71 -0.96 18.52
CA ILE A 508 27.18 -0.98 18.52
C ILE A 508 27.68 -1.82 19.71
N PHE A 509 27.03 -1.79 20.87
CA PHE A 509 27.39 -2.67 21.98
C PHE A 509 27.10 -4.16 21.70
N VAL A 510 26.00 -4.49 21.01
CA VAL A 510 25.72 -5.87 20.56
C VAL A 510 26.72 -6.32 19.50
N PHE A 511 27.04 -5.44 18.53
CA PHE A 511 28.05 -5.68 17.50
C PHE A 511 29.47 -5.76 18.07
N ILE A 512 29.80 -4.99 19.11
CA ILE A 512 31.08 -5.08 19.83
C ILE A 512 31.16 -6.41 20.56
N ILE A 513 30.11 -6.84 21.28
CA ILE A 513 30.10 -8.15 21.95
C ILE A 513 30.21 -9.29 20.93
N ALA A 514 29.49 -9.21 19.82
CA ALA A 514 29.59 -10.15 18.70
C ALA A 514 30.99 -10.11 18.07
N ALA A 515 31.57 -8.93 17.85
CA ALA A 515 32.91 -8.76 17.30
C ALA A 515 33.99 -9.32 18.23
N PHE A 516 33.88 -9.13 19.56
CA PHE A 516 34.78 -9.74 20.54
C PHE A 516 34.66 -11.26 20.56
N ALA A 517 33.43 -11.80 20.46
CA ALA A 517 33.22 -13.25 20.32
C ALA A 517 33.82 -13.77 19.01
N ILE A 518 33.59 -13.07 17.89
CA ILE A 518 34.14 -13.38 16.56
C ILE A 518 35.67 -13.34 16.59
N VAL A 519 36.29 -12.29 17.11
CA VAL A 519 37.75 -12.16 17.24
C VAL A 519 38.34 -13.27 18.13
N ALA A 520 37.68 -13.61 19.24
CA ALA A 520 38.09 -14.72 20.10
C ALA A 520 37.99 -16.09 19.41
N ILE A 521 37.07 -16.24 18.45
CA ILE A 521 36.96 -17.43 17.61
C ILE A 521 38.05 -17.45 16.51
N PHE A 522 38.23 -16.35 15.79
CA PHE A 522 39.26 -16.23 14.74
C PHE A 522 40.68 -16.43 15.29
N ALA A 523 40.95 -16.01 16.53
CA ALA A 523 42.23 -16.22 17.19
C ALA A 523 42.55 -17.70 17.53
N LYS A 524 41.55 -18.58 17.51
CA LYS A 524 41.70 -20.01 17.84
C LYS A 524 41.62 -20.95 16.63
N ALA A 525 41.00 -20.53 15.54
CA ALA A 525 40.85 -21.35 14.33
C ALA A 525 42.13 -21.41 13.49
N SER A 526 42.41 -22.55 12.85
CA SER A 526 43.56 -22.68 11.95
C SER A 526 43.34 -21.89 10.63
N PRO A 527 44.38 -21.25 10.05
CA PRO A 527 44.24 -20.51 8.80
C PRO A 527 43.69 -21.34 7.63
N ALA A 528 44.05 -22.63 7.57
CA ALA A 528 43.58 -23.55 6.54
C ALA A 528 42.07 -23.84 6.67
N PHE A 529 41.57 -24.02 7.90
CA PHE A 529 40.14 -24.20 8.15
C PHE A 529 39.35 -22.94 7.76
N LEU A 530 39.84 -21.75 8.14
CA LEU A 530 39.22 -20.48 7.79
C LEU A 530 39.14 -20.28 6.27
N ALA A 531 40.24 -20.56 5.55
CA ALA A 531 40.27 -20.45 4.09
C ALA A 531 39.30 -21.43 3.41
N SER A 532 39.22 -22.67 3.88
CA SER A 532 38.29 -23.68 3.35
C SER A 532 36.82 -23.26 3.53
N ARG A 533 36.47 -22.73 4.71
CA ARG A 533 35.10 -22.24 4.99
C ARG A 533 34.76 -20.97 4.22
N ALA A 534 35.71 -20.05 4.08
CA ALA A 534 35.53 -18.84 3.29
C ALA A 534 35.32 -19.17 1.80
N LEU A 535 36.07 -20.14 1.25
CA LEU A 535 35.88 -20.61 -0.12
C LEU A 535 34.51 -21.27 -0.31
N SER A 536 34.07 -22.11 0.64
CA SER A 536 32.74 -22.72 0.61
C SER A 536 31.63 -21.67 0.64
N MET A 537 31.76 -20.64 1.47
CA MET A 537 30.83 -19.50 1.50
C MET A 537 30.83 -18.76 0.15
N ALA A 538 31.99 -18.43 -0.41
CA ALA A 538 32.09 -17.74 -1.69
C ALA A 538 31.45 -18.52 -2.85
N LEU A 539 31.70 -19.84 -2.92
CA LEU A 539 31.09 -20.71 -3.94
C LEU A 539 29.58 -20.82 -3.77
N THR A 540 29.09 -20.91 -2.53
CA THR A 540 27.65 -20.96 -2.24
C THR A 540 26.95 -19.66 -2.65
N LEU A 541 27.55 -18.51 -2.33
CA LEU A 541 27.02 -17.20 -2.71
C LEU A 541 27.04 -16.99 -4.22
N PHE A 542 28.11 -17.42 -4.90
CA PHE A 542 28.18 -17.36 -6.36
C PHE A 542 27.07 -18.19 -7.01
N ALA A 543 26.92 -19.46 -6.59
CA ALA A 543 25.86 -20.33 -7.10
C ALA A 543 24.46 -19.75 -6.82
N ALA A 544 24.23 -19.22 -5.61
CA ALA A 544 22.96 -18.60 -5.26
C ALA A 544 22.70 -17.34 -6.10
N SER A 545 23.69 -16.47 -6.30
CA SER A 545 23.53 -15.26 -7.11
C SER A 545 23.16 -15.57 -8.56
N LEU A 546 23.75 -16.62 -9.14
CA LEU A 546 23.41 -17.08 -10.49
C LEU A 546 21.98 -17.61 -10.56
N ILE A 547 21.54 -18.39 -9.57
CA ILE A 547 20.18 -18.92 -9.50
C ILE A 547 19.16 -17.79 -9.33
N ILE A 548 19.42 -16.85 -8.42
CA ILE A 548 18.54 -15.69 -8.17
C ILE A 548 18.36 -14.89 -9.47
N PHE A 549 19.46 -14.52 -10.11
CA PHE A 549 19.44 -13.78 -11.38
C PHE A 549 18.64 -14.52 -12.46
N LEU A 550 18.95 -15.80 -12.71
CA LEU A 550 18.26 -16.58 -13.75
C LEU A 550 16.76 -16.74 -13.48
N LEU A 551 16.34 -16.89 -12.22
CA LEU A 551 14.93 -17.01 -11.87
C LEU A 551 14.15 -15.73 -12.18
N ILE A 552 14.77 -14.57 -11.97
CA ILE A 552 14.15 -13.27 -12.21
C ILE A 552 14.10 -12.96 -13.72
N GLU A 553 15.13 -13.33 -14.48
CA GLU A 553 15.14 -13.19 -15.94
C GLU A 553 14.07 -14.04 -16.66
N VAL A 554 13.67 -15.16 -16.06
CA VAL A 554 12.61 -16.03 -16.61
C VAL A 554 11.20 -15.51 -16.25
N ALA A 555 11.09 -14.50 -15.38
CA ALA A 555 9.80 -13.95 -14.99
C ALA A 555 9.07 -13.32 -16.20
N PRO A 556 7.79 -13.65 -16.45
CA PRO A 556 7.09 -13.19 -17.64
C PRO A 556 6.75 -11.69 -17.60
N GLY A 557 7.02 -10.99 -18.71
CA GLY A 557 6.61 -9.62 -18.99
C GLY A 557 7.76 -8.61 -18.99
N ASP A 558 7.66 -7.60 -19.86
CA ASP A 558 8.66 -6.53 -19.96
C ASP A 558 8.45 -5.46 -18.87
N PRO A 559 9.43 -5.26 -17.96
CA PRO A 559 9.31 -4.26 -16.90
C PRO A 559 9.18 -2.83 -17.44
N ALA A 560 9.80 -2.47 -18.57
CA ALA A 560 9.69 -1.13 -19.15
C ALA A 560 8.27 -0.85 -19.67
N ALA A 561 7.67 -1.81 -20.38
CA ALA A 561 6.27 -1.70 -20.84
C ALA A 561 5.28 -1.64 -19.66
N PHE A 562 5.55 -2.37 -18.57
CA PHE A 562 4.71 -2.30 -17.38
C PHE A 562 4.77 -0.93 -16.71
N MET A 563 5.98 -0.35 -16.58
CA MET A 563 6.18 0.96 -15.94
C MET A 563 5.53 2.11 -16.73
N MET A 564 5.62 2.06 -18.06
CA MET A 564 5.09 3.11 -18.92
C MET A 564 3.56 3.01 -19.12
N GLY A 565 2.98 1.84 -18.85
CA GLY A 565 1.56 1.57 -19.04
C GLY A 565 1.20 1.24 -20.49
N LEU A 566 0.00 0.70 -20.68
CA LEU A 566 -0.43 0.09 -21.95
C LEU A 566 -0.60 1.09 -23.11
N ASN A 567 -0.76 2.38 -22.82
CA ASN A 567 -0.91 3.45 -23.82
C ASN A 567 0.37 4.23 -24.08
N ALA A 568 1.51 3.79 -23.53
CA ALA A 568 2.76 4.49 -23.74
C ALA A 568 3.25 4.39 -25.18
N ASP A 569 3.83 5.50 -25.66
CA ASP A 569 4.51 5.54 -26.95
C ASP A 569 5.58 4.44 -27.00
N PRO A 570 5.55 3.53 -27.99
CA PRO A 570 6.57 2.49 -28.17
C PRO A 570 8.01 3.05 -28.16
N ALA A 571 8.22 4.26 -28.68
CA ALA A 571 9.52 4.91 -28.65
C ALA A 571 9.98 5.25 -27.21
N ALA A 572 9.05 5.62 -26.34
CA ALA A 572 9.32 5.90 -24.93
C ALA A 572 9.59 4.60 -24.15
N ILE A 573 8.90 3.50 -24.48
CA ILE A 573 9.20 2.17 -23.91
C ILE A 573 10.61 1.73 -24.29
N ASP A 574 11.00 1.86 -25.57
CA ASP A 574 12.33 1.46 -26.03
C ASP A 574 13.43 2.34 -25.43
N ALA A 575 13.19 3.65 -25.27
CA ALA A 575 14.10 4.55 -24.56
C ALA A 575 14.28 4.12 -23.09
N LEU A 576 13.18 3.78 -22.40
CA LEU A 576 13.24 3.28 -21.03
C LEU A 576 13.97 1.93 -20.94
N ARG A 577 13.80 1.03 -21.92
CA ARG A 577 14.57 -0.23 -21.97
C ARG A 577 16.08 0.02 -22.08
N GLU A 578 16.47 1.03 -22.84
CA GLU A 578 17.87 1.42 -22.99
C GLU A 578 18.41 2.05 -21.69
N GLU A 579 17.64 2.94 -21.06
CA GLU A 579 17.96 3.52 -19.76
C GLU A 579 18.12 2.45 -18.66
N LEU A 580 17.20 1.48 -18.61
CA LEU A 580 17.24 0.36 -17.68
C LEU A 580 18.24 -0.74 -18.08
N SER A 581 19.01 -0.55 -19.15
CA SER A 581 19.99 -1.52 -19.65
C SER A 581 19.42 -2.91 -19.96
N LEU A 582 18.11 -2.99 -20.25
CA LEU A 582 17.41 -4.25 -20.52
C LEU A 582 17.79 -4.87 -21.87
N ASN A 583 18.36 -4.06 -22.78
CA ASN A 583 18.81 -4.50 -24.11
C ASN A 583 20.19 -5.18 -24.12
N GLN A 584 20.88 -5.22 -22.99
CA GLN A 584 22.20 -5.85 -22.89
C GLN A 584 22.10 -7.38 -22.87
N SER A 585 23.18 -8.07 -23.27
CA SER A 585 23.25 -9.53 -23.15
C SER A 585 23.12 -9.99 -21.69
N LEU A 586 22.53 -11.16 -21.44
CA LEU A 586 22.35 -11.74 -20.10
C LEU A 586 23.65 -11.77 -19.28
N ILE A 587 24.78 -12.07 -19.94
CA ILE A 587 26.10 -12.12 -19.28
C ILE A 587 26.54 -10.73 -18.82
N ALA A 588 26.33 -9.70 -19.65
CA ALA A 588 26.67 -8.33 -19.30
C ALA A 588 25.80 -7.81 -18.14
N ARG A 589 24.50 -8.10 -18.16
CA ARG A 589 23.56 -7.75 -17.08
C ARG A 589 23.94 -8.40 -15.76
N TYR A 590 24.25 -9.70 -15.78
CA TYR A 590 24.73 -10.42 -14.59
C TYR A 590 26.05 -9.84 -14.06
N ALA A 591 27.03 -9.59 -14.94
CA ALA A 591 28.32 -9.05 -14.56
C ALA A 591 28.22 -7.64 -13.97
N SER A 592 27.34 -6.80 -14.53
CA SER A 592 27.06 -5.46 -14.02
C SER A 592 26.37 -5.51 -12.65
N TRP A 593 25.34 -6.33 -12.51
CA TRP A 593 24.61 -6.50 -11.26
C TRP A 593 25.51 -7.01 -10.12
N ILE A 594 26.24 -8.10 -10.33
CA ILE A 594 27.13 -8.65 -9.29
C ILE A 594 28.31 -7.72 -8.99
N GLY A 595 28.80 -7.00 -10.00
CA GLY A 595 29.83 -5.97 -9.84
C GLY A 595 29.36 -4.85 -8.91
N GLY A 596 28.13 -4.37 -9.08
CA GLY A 596 27.49 -3.41 -8.19
C GLY A 596 27.29 -3.97 -6.77
N VAL A 597 26.75 -5.19 -6.64
CA VAL A 597 26.56 -5.84 -5.33
C VAL A 597 27.87 -5.92 -4.54
N MET A 598 29.00 -6.20 -5.21
CA MET A 598 30.31 -6.24 -4.57
C MET A 598 30.82 -4.87 -4.09
N THR A 599 30.39 -3.77 -4.71
CA THR A 599 30.73 -2.40 -4.31
C THR A 599 29.69 -1.76 -3.38
N GLY A 600 28.58 -2.44 -3.11
CA GLY A 600 27.46 -1.95 -2.29
C GLY A 600 26.43 -1.15 -3.08
N ASP A 601 26.55 -1.11 -4.40
CA ASP A 601 25.56 -0.52 -5.31
C ASP A 601 24.57 -1.60 -5.77
N PHE A 602 23.38 -1.58 -5.20
CA PHE A 602 22.29 -2.49 -5.54
C PHE A 602 21.38 -1.92 -6.66
N GLY A 603 21.79 -0.81 -7.29
CA GLY A 603 21.00 -0.07 -8.24
C GLY A 603 19.90 0.77 -7.61
N VAL A 604 18.96 1.22 -8.44
CA VAL A 604 17.87 2.13 -8.07
C VAL A 604 16.54 1.41 -8.24
N SER A 605 15.68 1.50 -7.22
CA SER A 605 14.32 0.98 -7.28
C SER A 605 13.51 1.74 -8.33
N TYR A 606 12.83 1.00 -9.21
CA TYR A 606 11.97 1.56 -10.24
C TYR A 606 10.70 2.16 -9.66
N THR A 607 10.17 1.56 -8.59
CA THR A 607 8.97 2.05 -7.94
C THR A 607 9.24 3.27 -7.08
N TYR A 608 10.30 3.24 -6.26
CA TYR A 608 10.58 4.29 -5.28
C TYR A 608 11.55 5.36 -5.78
N ARG A 609 12.20 5.18 -6.93
CA ARG A 609 13.23 6.07 -7.49
C ARG A 609 14.32 6.43 -6.46
N THR A 610 14.78 5.44 -5.71
CA THR A 610 15.77 5.62 -4.63
C THR A 610 16.74 4.45 -4.65
N PRO A 611 18.01 4.65 -4.25
CA PRO A 611 18.98 3.57 -4.14
C PRO A 611 18.42 2.41 -3.32
N VAL A 612 18.52 1.19 -3.85
CA VAL A 612 18.01 -0.02 -3.20
C VAL A 612 18.76 -0.27 -1.87
N SER A 613 20.02 0.14 -1.79
CA SER A 613 20.83 0.09 -0.57
C SER A 613 20.21 0.86 0.60
N GLU A 614 19.66 2.05 0.34
CA GLU A 614 18.99 2.88 1.35
C GLU A 614 17.71 2.22 1.85
N LEU A 615 16.86 1.76 0.92
CA LEU A 615 15.64 1.04 1.24
C LEU A 615 15.94 -0.20 2.08
N MET A 616 16.95 -0.99 1.68
CA MET A 616 17.35 -2.20 2.40
C MET A 616 17.91 -1.90 3.79
N ALA A 617 18.73 -0.85 3.92
CA ALA A 617 19.29 -0.46 5.20
C ALA A 617 18.16 -0.15 6.20
N GLU A 618 17.18 0.67 5.81
CA GLU A 618 16.03 1.00 6.67
C GLU A 618 15.25 -0.24 7.14
N ARG A 619 15.06 -1.22 6.25
CA ARG A 619 14.31 -2.45 6.55
C ARG A 619 15.11 -3.48 7.35
N LEU A 620 16.42 -3.54 7.13
CA LEU A 620 17.33 -4.40 7.89
C LEU A 620 17.33 -4.02 9.37
N TRP A 621 17.13 -2.73 9.70
CA TRP A 621 16.96 -2.24 11.07
C TRP A 621 15.71 -2.75 11.79
N VAL A 622 14.81 -3.46 11.10
CA VAL A 622 13.62 -4.11 11.68
C VAL A 622 13.80 -5.63 11.67
N THR A 623 14.14 -6.21 10.51
CA THR A 623 14.25 -7.67 10.33
C THR A 623 15.35 -8.28 11.19
N LEU A 624 16.53 -7.66 11.28
CA LEU A 624 17.65 -8.25 12.02
C LEU A 624 17.40 -8.24 13.54
N PRO A 625 16.98 -7.12 14.17
CA PRO A 625 16.59 -7.14 15.58
C PRO A 625 15.46 -8.11 15.89
N LEU A 626 14.45 -8.20 15.01
CA LEU A 626 13.37 -9.18 15.14
C LEU A 626 13.89 -10.62 15.17
N ALA A 627 14.73 -10.99 14.20
CA ALA A 627 15.31 -12.33 14.12
C ALA A 627 16.20 -12.64 15.32
N LEU A 628 17.01 -11.68 15.78
CA LEU A 628 17.86 -11.81 16.97
C LEU A 628 17.03 -11.96 18.26
N MET A 629 15.95 -11.18 18.41
CA MET A 629 15.02 -11.31 19.54
C MET A 629 14.37 -12.69 19.54
N ALA A 630 13.85 -13.13 18.40
CA ALA A 630 13.22 -14.45 18.27
C ALA A 630 14.21 -15.59 18.56
N PHE A 631 15.44 -15.49 18.06
CA PHE A 631 16.52 -16.45 18.29
C PHE A 631 16.95 -16.50 19.76
N ALA A 632 17.10 -15.34 20.40
CA ALA A 632 17.44 -15.27 21.82
C ALA A 632 16.33 -15.88 22.67
N MET A 633 15.06 -15.56 22.39
CA MET A 633 13.90 -16.12 23.09
C MET A 633 13.79 -17.63 22.89
N SER A 634 13.94 -18.12 21.65
CA SER A 634 13.88 -19.55 21.37
C SER A 634 14.96 -20.33 22.12
N THR A 635 16.18 -19.77 22.19
CA THR A 635 17.31 -20.36 22.91
C THR A 635 17.10 -20.34 24.43
N LEU A 636 16.69 -19.20 24.98
CA LEU A 636 16.43 -19.01 26.41
C LEU A 636 15.29 -19.87 26.94
N ILE A 637 14.34 -20.24 26.08
CA ILE A 637 13.24 -21.15 26.43
C ILE A 637 13.65 -22.60 26.16
N GLY A 638 14.13 -22.89 24.95
CA GLY A 638 14.32 -24.25 24.45
C GLY A 638 15.45 -25.01 25.13
N VAL A 639 16.61 -24.37 25.34
CA VAL A 639 17.76 -25.04 25.98
C VAL A 639 17.44 -25.41 27.44
N PRO A 640 16.94 -24.50 28.30
CA PRO A 640 16.60 -24.85 29.67
C PRO A 640 15.45 -25.87 29.75
N ALA A 641 14.42 -25.74 28.92
CA ALA A 641 13.30 -26.69 28.88
C ALA A 641 13.77 -28.09 28.47
N GLY A 642 14.64 -28.20 27.46
CA GLY A 642 15.18 -29.48 27.00
C GLY A 642 16.07 -30.14 28.06
N LEU A 643 16.91 -29.35 28.73
CA LEU A 643 17.74 -29.82 29.84
C LEU A 643 16.90 -30.30 31.03
N ALA A 644 15.86 -29.55 31.39
CA ALA A 644 14.93 -29.92 32.45
C ALA A 644 14.17 -31.21 32.11
N ALA A 645 13.69 -31.34 30.87
CA ALA A 645 12.99 -32.53 30.39
C ALA A 645 13.91 -33.77 30.36
N ALA A 646 15.19 -33.61 30.04
CA ALA A 646 16.17 -34.69 30.09
C ALA A 646 16.48 -35.11 31.54
N ALA A 647 16.67 -34.14 32.43
CA ALA A 647 16.94 -34.39 33.85
C ALA A 647 15.78 -35.13 34.54
N ARG A 648 14.54 -34.77 34.18
CA ARG A 648 13.29 -35.26 34.76
C ARG A 648 12.55 -36.25 33.87
N ARG A 649 13.24 -36.95 32.96
CA ARG A 649 12.63 -37.79 31.91
C ARG A 649 11.66 -38.89 32.39
N HIS A 650 11.78 -39.31 33.65
CA HIS A 650 10.91 -40.33 34.26
C HIS A 650 9.78 -39.72 35.11
N GLU A 651 9.84 -38.42 35.40
CA GLU A 651 8.85 -37.69 36.20
C GLU A 651 7.69 -37.19 35.32
N ARG A 652 6.54 -36.90 35.94
CA ARG A 652 5.38 -36.33 35.24
C ARG A 652 5.71 -34.97 34.62
N ASP A 653 6.46 -34.13 35.34
CA ASP A 653 6.90 -32.80 34.88
C ASP A 653 7.72 -32.90 33.59
N GLY A 654 8.66 -33.86 33.52
CA GLY A 654 9.47 -34.07 32.32
C GLY A 654 8.65 -34.55 31.12
N LYS A 655 7.61 -35.37 31.35
CA LYS A 655 6.67 -35.78 30.31
C LYS A 655 5.78 -34.60 29.85
N ALA A 656 5.36 -33.75 30.78
CA ALA A 656 4.57 -32.56 30.48
C ALA A 656 5.34 -31.57 29.59
N ILE A 657 6.62 -31.29 29.90
CA ILE A 657 7.45 -30.41 29.05
C ILE A 657 7.53 -30.94 27.61
N VAL A 658 7.73 -32.25 27.43
CA VAL A 658 7.78 -32.86 26.10
C VAL A 658 6.44 -32.81 25.38
N ALA A 659 5.34 -33.07 26.08
CA ALA A 659 4.00 -32.98 25.51
C ALA A 659 3.67 -31.54 25.05
N THR A 660 3.99 -30.54 25.87
CA THR A 660 3.83 -29.13 25.51
C THR A 660 4.72 -28.73 24.33
N ALA A 661 5.98 -29.17 24.31
CA ALA A 661 6.85 -28.94 23.16
C ALA A 661 6.30 -29.60 21.88
N GLN A 662 5.79 -30.84 21.96
CA GLN A 662 5.18 -31.50 20.81
C GLN A 662 3.98 -30.73 20.26
N ALA A 663 3.12 -30.18 21.14
CA ALA A 663 2.03 -29.32 20.73
C ALA A 663 2.53 -28.03 20.07
N GLY A 664 3.59 -27.41 20.62
CA GLY A 664 4.21 -26.21 20.04
C GLY A 664 4.79 -26.42 18.64
N VAL A 665 5.36 -27.60 18.35
CA VAL A 665 5.85 -27.94 17.00
C VAL A 665 4.70 -28.08 15.99
N ALA A 666 3.51 -28.48 16.43
CA ALA A 666 2.35 -28.66 15.55
C ALA A 666 1.68 -27.34 15.14
N ILE A 667 2.02 -26.23 15.80
CA ILE A 667 1.40 -24.93 15.57
C ILE A 667 2.17 -24.15 14.49
N PRO A 668 1.55 -23.78 13.36
CA PRO A 668 2.17 -22.90 12.38
C PRO A 668 2.46 -21.50 12.95
N ASN A 669 3.64 -20.93 12.65
CA ASN A 669 4.05 -19.61 13.17
C ASN A 669 3.03 -18.50 12.83
N PHE A 670 2.51 -18.48 11.60
CA PHE A 670 1.55 -17.46 11.16
C PHE A 670 0.22 -17.55 11.91
N TRP A 671 -0.25 -18.77 12.18
CA TRP A 671 -1.49 -18.98 12.92
C TRP A 671 -1.33 -18.53 14.36
N LEU A 672 -0.20 -18.84 15.00
CA LEU A 672 0.14 -18.32 16.31
C LEU A 672 0.20 -16.79 16.32
N ALA A 673 0.80 -16.16 15.30
CA ALA A 673 0.83 -14.71 15.15
C ALA A 673 -0.57 -14.09 15.12
N ILE A 674 -1.48 -14.62 14.31
CA ILE A 674 -2.87 -14.15 14.22
C ILE A 674 -3.57 -14.30 15.57
N LEU A 675 -3.39 -15.42 16.28
CA LEU A 675 -3.94 -15.59 17.63
C LEU A 675 -3.38 -14.55 18.62
N LEU A 676 -2.07 -14.29 18.57
CA LEU A 676 -1.43 -13.29 19.42
C LEU A 676 -1.98 -11.89 19.13
N VAL A 677 -2.18 -11.53 17.86
CA VAL A 677 -2.83 -10.27 17.46
C VAL A 677 -4.26 -10.21 18.01
N MET A 678 -5.08 -11.22 17.79
CA MET A 678 -6.47 -11.23 18.25
C MET A 678 -6.58 -11.09 19.78
N VAL A 679 -5.74 -11.78 20.53
CA VAL A 679 -5.79 -11.75 22.00
C VAL A 679 -5.14 -10.47 22.53
N PHE A 680 -3.89 -10.19 22.17
CA PHE A 680 -3.09 -9.17 22.83
C PHE A 680 -3.21 -7.78 22.20
N ALA A 681 -3.48 -7.68 20.89
CA ALA A 681 -3.66 -6.41 20.22
C ALA A 681 -5.14 -6.01 20.11
N VAL A 682 -6.01 -6.90 19.63
CA VAL A 682 -7.42 -6.56 19.40
C VAL A 682 -8.24 -6.61 20.70
N SER A 683 -8.17 -7.73 21.43
CA SER A 683 -9.01 -7.92 22.63
C SER A 683 -8.47 -7.16 23.84
N LEU A 684 -7.19 -7.34 24.16
CA LEU A 684 -6.55 -6.76 25.34
C LEU A 684 -5.95 -5.36 25.11
N ARG A 685 -5.66 -5.00 23.85
CA ARG A 685 -4.99 -3.72 23.46
C ARG A 685 -3.71 -3.42 24.22
N TRP A 686 -2.98 -4.47 24.58
CA TRP A 686 -1.68 -4.37 25.24
C TRP A 686 -0.59 -4.00 24.25
N PHE A 687 -0.70 -4.48 23.02
CA PHE A 687 0.23 -4.25 21.93
C PHE A 687 -0.50 -3.69 20.71
N SER A 688 0.28 -3.13 19.79
CA SER A 688 -0.20 -2.81 18.46
C SER A 688 -0.44 -4.11 17.66
N ALA A 689 -1.41 -4.11 16.75
CA ALA A 689 -1.64 -5.21 15.82
C ALA A 689 -0.51 -5.33 14.81
N GLY A 690 0.21 -4.23 14.53
CA GLY A 690 1.33 -4.25 13.61
C GLY A 690 2.03 -2.92 13.41
N GLY A 691 2.93 -2.87 12.42
CA GLY A 691 3.74 -1.70 12.13
C GLY A 691 4.92 -1.51 13.09
N PHE A 692 5.77 -0.54 12.78
CA PHE A 692 6.96 -0.24 13.57
C PHE A 692 7.09 1.27 13.78
N PRO A 693 7.09 1.75 15.03
CA PRO A 693 7.11 3.18 15.33
C PRO A 693 8.45 3.85 15.02
N GLY A 694 9.49 3.08 14.68
CA GLY A 694 10.85 3.58 14.49
C GLY A 694 11.65 3.56 15.79
N TRP A 695 12.97 3.57 15.68
CA TRP A 695 13.88 3.59 16.83
C TRP A 695 13.94 4.97 17.50
N GLU A 696 13.65 6.01 16.74
CA GLU A 696 13.53 7.41 17.16
C GLU A 696 12.37 7.65 18.12
N ALA A 697 11.33 6.79 18.09
CA ALA A 697 10.27 6.81 19.09
C ALA A 697 10.77 6.34 20.48
N GLY A 698 11.99 5.82 20.55
CA GLY A 698 12.63 5.28 21.75
C GLY A 698 12.79 3.77 21.70
N LEU A 699 13.75 3.27 22.49
CA LEU A 699 14.05 1.84 22.56
C LEU A 699 12.85 1.01 23.00
N PHE A 700 12.09 1.51 23.97
CA PHE A 700 11.00 0.76 24.57
C PHE A 700 9.80 0.59 23.61
N PRO A 701 9.27 1.64 22.95
CA PRO A 701 8.23 1.47 21.92
C PRO A 701 8.65 0.54 20.77
N ALA A 702 9.90 0.65 20.31
CA ALA A 702 10.43 -0.21 19.26
C ALA A 702 10.47 -1.69 19.69
N LEU A 703 11.02 -2.01 20.88
CA LEU A 703 11.03 -3.38 21.40
C LEU A 703 9.62 -3.92 21.66
N LYS A 704 8.70 -3.06 22.10
CA LYS A 704 7.30 -3.42 22.30
C LYS A 704 6.63 -3.83 20.99
N ALA A 705 6.86 -3.09 19.91
CA ALA A 705 6.34 -3.42 18.57
C ALA A 705 6.90 -4.75 18.03
N LEU A 706 8.16 -5.09 18.34
CA LEU A 706 8.78 -6.33 17.89
C LEU A 706 8.49 -7.55 18.78
N PHE A 707 7.91 -7.36 19.97
CA PHE A 707 7.78 -8.43 20.96
C PHE A 707 6.84 -9.56 20.53
N LEU A 708 5.59 -9.26 20.16
CA LEU A 708 4.64 -10.29 19.69
C LEU A 708 5.13 -11.01 18.41
N PRO A 709 5.64 -10.29 17.39
CA PRO A 709 6.29 -10.94 16.24
C PRO A 709 7.43 -11.88 16.66
N ALA A 710 8.29 -11.45 17.58
CA ALA A 710 9.39 -12.27 18.08
C ALA A 710 8.90 -13.51 18.84
N VAL A 711 7.83 -13.40 19.64
CA VAL A 711 7.19 -14.52 20.34
C VAL A 711 6.63 -15.53 19.33
N ALA A 712 5.93 -15.05 18.29
CA ALA A 712 5.35 -15.90 17.25
C ALA A 712 6.41 -16.72 16.52
N LEU A 713 7.57 -16.12 16.24
CA LEU A 713 8.73 -16.80 15.65
C LEU A 713 9.44 -17.72 16.65
N ALA A 714 9.58 -17.30 17.91
CA ALA A 714 10.41 -17.98 18.90
C ALA A 714 9.79 -19.27 19.44
N LEU A 715 8.48 -19.30 19.71
CA LEU A 715 7.86 -20.40 20.46
C LEU A 715 7.92 -21.75 19.72
N PRO A 716 7.57 -21.86 18.43
CA PRO A 716 7.72 -23.11 17.69
C PRO A 716 9.19 -23.55 17.58
N GLN A 717 10.12 -22.59 17.41
CA GLN A 717 11.56 -22.88 17.37
C GLN A 717 12.10 -23.35 18.74
N ALA A 718 11.60 -22.78 19.84
CA ALA A 718 11.93 -23.20 21.19
C ALA A 718 11.46 -24.64 21.45
N ALA A 719 10.31 -25.04 20.91
CA ALA A 719 9.78 -26.38 21.03
C ALA A 719 10.66 -27.40 20.30
N ILE A 720 11.07 -27.11 19.06
CA ILE A 720 12.04 -27.92 18.30
C ILE A 720 13.36 -28.02 19.08
N LEU A 721 13.88 -26.89 19.56
CA LEU A 721 15.14 -26.84 20.31
C LEU A 721 15.06 -27.63 21.62
N THR A 722 13.91 -27.60 22.31
CA THR A 722 13.64 -28.39 23.52
C THR A 722 13.79 -29.87 23.24
N GLN A 723 13.22 -30.37 22.14
CA GLN A 723 13.28 -31.78 21.77
C GLN A 723 14.71 -32.21 21.46
N ILE A 724 15.44 -31.40 20.71
CA ILE A 724 16.81 -31.71 20.28
C ILE A 724 17.77 -31.64 21.47
N MET A 725 17.71 -30.57 22.27
CA MET A 725 18.51 -30.44 23.50
C MET A 725 18.24 -31.60 24.45
N ARG A 726 16.98 -32.03 24.58
CA ARG A 726 16.62 -33.21 25.40
C ARG A 726 17.26 -34.48 24.84
N SER A 727 17.09 -34.76 23.55
CA SER A 727 17.63 -35.96 22.92
C SER A 727 19.15 -36.02 23.03
N ALA A 728 19.84 -34.94 22.66
CA ALA A 728 21.29 -34.81 22.78
C ALA A 728 21.78 -35.00 24.22
N THR A 729 21.08 -34.41 25.20
CA THR A 729 21.42 -34.60 26.62
C THR A 729 21.23 -36.05 27.07
N ILE A 730 20.15 -36.72 26.67
CA ILE A 730 19.89 -38.11 27.05
C ILE A 730 20.95 -39.05 26.47
N GLU A 731 21.33 -38.84 25.21
CA GLU A 731 22.39 -39.59 24.54
C GLU A 731 23.72 -39.37 25.24
N THR A 732 24.09 -38.11 25.48
CA THR A 732 25.32 -37.76 26.21
C THR A 732 25.36 -38.38 27.61
N LEU A 733 24.23 -38.42 28.33
CA LEU A 733 24.16 -39.04 29.66
C LEU A 733 24.38 -40.56 29.67
N ARG A 734 24.38 -41.23 28.51
CA ARG A 734 24.66 -42.67 28.38
C ARG A 734 26.14 -42.98 28.17
N GLU A 735 26.95 -41.98 27.90
CA GLU A 735 28.39 -42.12 27.64
C GLU A 735 29.20 -42.55 28.87
N ASP A 736 30.30 -43.29 28.65
CA ASP A 736 31.11 -43.87 29.72
C ASP A 736 31.86 -42.82 30.57
N TYR A 737 32.23 -41.69 29.97
CA TYR A 737 32.86 -40.60 30.72
C TYR A 737 31.90 -39.94 31.72
N ILE A 738 30.58 -39.99 31.47
CA ILE A 738 29.55 -39.52 32.41
C ILE A 738 29.47 -40.45 33.62
N ARG A 739 29.51 -41.78 33.41
CA ARG A 739 29.58 -42.78 34.50
C ARG A 739 30.83 -42.57 35.35
N THR A 740 31.97 -42.32 34.69
CA THR A 740 33.24 -42.04 35.37
C THR A 740 33.18 -40.76 36.21
N ALA A 741 32.57 -39.69 35.70
CA ALA A 741 32.37 -38.45 36.47
C ALA A 741 31.51 -38.68 37.73
N ARG A 742 30.47 -39.51 37.64
CA ARG A 742 29.63 -39.90 38.79
C ARG A 742 30.38 -40.76 39.79
N ALA A 743 31.20 -41.71 39.33
CA ALA A 743 32.05 -42.54 40.18
C ALA A 743 33.10 -41.73 40.94
N LYS A 744 33.57 -40.61 40.37
CA LYS A 744 34.46 -39.64 41.02
C LYS A 744 33.77 -38.73 42.05
N GLY A 745 32.48 -38.91 42.32
CA GLY A 745 31.75 -38.22 43.39
C GLY A 745 30.94 -36.99 42.97
N LEU A 746 30.91 -36.62 41.68
CA LEU A 746 30.09 -35.48 41.23
C LEU A 746 28.60 -35.75 41.42
N THR A 747 27.85 -34.74 41.87
CA THR A 747 26.38 -34.80 42.00
C THR A 747 25.69 -34.88 40.63
N ARG A 748 24.43 -35.34 40.59
CA ARG A 748 23.66 -35.50 39.34
C ARG A 748 23.54 -34.17 38.59
N ARG A 749 23.43 -33.06 39.32
CA ARG A 749 23.37 -31.70 38.78
C ARG A 749 24.73 -31.24 38.24
N GLU A 750 25.82 -31.50 38.96
CA GLU A 750 27.17 -31.17 38.50
C GLU A 750 27.56 -31.96 37.26
N THR A 751 27.27 -33.26 37.22
CA THR A 751 27.51 -34.08 36.02
C THR A 751 26.69 -33.57 34.84
N LEU A 752 25.43 -33.21 35.06
CA LEU A 752 24.56 -32.68 34.01
C LEU A 752 25.07 -31.35 33.45
N ILE A 753 25.37 -30.37 34.31
CA ILE A 753 25.74 -29.01 33.88
C ILE A 753 27.19 -28.96 33.37
N ARG A 754 28.15 -29.60 34.06
CA ARG A 754 29.58 -29.47 33.71
C ARG A 754 30.03 -30.42 32.61
N HIS A 755 29.44 -31.60 32.50
CA HIS A 755 29.90 -32.64 31.57
C HIS A 755 28.87 -32.97 30.48
N ALA A 756 27.60 -33.17 30.81
CA ALA A 756 26.61 -33.53 29.80
C ALA A 756 26.22 -32.34 28.91
N LEU A 757 25.88 -31.19 29.48
CA LEU A 757 25.44 -30.00 28.74
C LEU A 757 26.48 -29.55 27.70
N ARG A 758 27.76 -29.46 28.10
CA ARG A 758 28.83 -28.99 27.21
C ARG A 758 29.00 -29.85 25.95
N ASN A 759 28.86 -31.17 26.07
CA ASN A 759 28.98 -32.08 24.93
C ASN A 759 27.66 -32.18 24.16
N ALA A 760 26.51 -32.12 24.84
CA ALA A 760 25.20 -32.06 24.21
C ALA A 760 24.98 -30.76 23.40
N LEU A 761 25.72 -29.70 23.68
CA LEU A 761 25.65 -28.44 22.92
C LEU A 761 26.18 -28.57 21.49
N ILE A 762 27.03 -29.56 21.17
CA ILE A 762 27.59 -29.73 19.81
C ILE A 762 26.48 -29.89 18.76
N PRO A 763 25.58 -30.88 18.83
CA PRO A 763 24.47 -31.00 17.88
C PRO A 763 23.44 -29.86 18.01
N VAL A 764 23.34 -29.22 19.18
CA VAL A 764 22.42 -28.10 19.40
C VAL A 764 22.90 -26.84 18.68
N LEU A 765 24.22 -26.60 18.61
CA LEU A 765 24.81 -25.49 17.87
C LEU A 765 24.53 -25.61 16.37
N THR A 766 24.49 -26.82 15.81
CA THR A 766 24.12 -27.05 14.39
C THR A 766 22.73 -26.50 14.12
N ILE A 767 21.81 -26.88 15.01
CA ILE A 767 20.41 -26.55 14.88
C ILE A 767 20.17 -25.09 15.13
N LEU A 768 20.87 -24.46 16.06
CA LEU A 768 20.79 -23.02 16.26
C LEU A 768 21.14 -22.25 14.98
N GLY A 769 22.11 -22.71 14.20
CA GLY A 769 22.43 -22.09 12.92
C GLY A 769 21.39 -22.24 11.85
N LEU A 770 20.88 -23.45 11.72
CA LEU A 770 19.78 -23.72 10.81
C LEU A 770 18.50 -22.95 11.23
N GLN A 771 18.24 -22.83 12.53
CA GLN A 771 17.10 -22.10 13.07
C GLN A 771 17.17 -20.62 12.75
N PHE A 772 18.34 -19.98 12.84
CA PHE A 772 18.45 -18.58 12.46
C PHE A 772 18.06 -18.36 10.99
N ALA A 773 18.50 -19.24 10.09
CA ALA A 773 18.09 -19.17 8.69
C ALA A 773 16.57 -19.31 8.52
N PHE A 774 15.95 -20.24 9.24
CA PHE A 774 14.49 -20.39 9.28
C PHE A 774 13.78 -19.19 9.88
N LEU A 775 14.38 -18.48 10.84
CA LEU A 775 13.82 -17.27 11.43
C LEU A 775 13.82 -16.10 10.45
N LEU A 776 14.86 -15.96 9.62
CA LEU A 776 14.85 -14.98 8.53
C LEU A 776 13.78 -15.30 7.48
N ALA A 777 13.72 -16.55 7.01
CA ALA A 777 12.73 -16.98 6.01
C ALA A 777 11.29 -16.93 6.54
N GLY A 778 11.05 -17.45 7.75
CA GLY A 778 9.76 -17.39 8.42
C GLY A 778 9.37 -15.98 8.86
N GLY A 779 10.38 -15.12 9.07
CA GLY A 779 10.22 -13.69 9.33
C GLY A 779 9.43 -12.98 8.24
N VAL A 780 9.58 -13.39 6.97
CA VAL A 780 8.82 -12.80 5.85
C VAL A 780 7.31 -12.85 6.08
N ILE A 781 6.79 -14.01 6.48
CA ILE A 781 5.36 -14.18 6.72
C ILE A 781 4.93 -13.41 7.98
N ILE A 782 5.75 -13.43 9.03
CA ILE A 782 5.46 -12.74 10.29
C ILE A 782 5.49 -11.22 10.13
N GLU A 783 6.42 -10.69 9.34
CA GLU A 783 6.48 -9.28 8.96
C GLU A 783 5.23 -8.87 8.19
N ASN A 784 4.66 -9.74 7.34
CA ASN A 784 3.38 -9.46 6.69
C ASN A 784 2.20 -9.46 7.67
N VAL A 785 2.11 -10.46 8.56
CA VAL A 785 1.00 -10.56 9.54
C VAL A 785 0.99 -9.38 10.50
N PHE A 786 2.15 -9.00 11.04
CA PHE A 786 2.31 -7.84 11.92
C PHE A 786 2.64 -6.57 11.16
N TYR A 787 2.52 -6.57 9.84
CA TYR A 787 2.72 -5.41 9.00
C TYR A 787 4.03 -4.62 9.26
N LEU A 788 5.10 -5.32 9.63
CA LEU A 788 6.39 -4.71 9.92
C LEU A 788 7.09 -4.27 8.63
N PRO A 789 7.69 -3.07 8.58
CA PRO A 789 8.53 -2.65 7.48
C PRO A 789 9.89 -3.35 7.59
N GLY A 790 9.91 -4.64 7.29
CA GLY A 790 11.11 -5.46 7.18
C GLY A 790 11.44 -5.82 5.72
N LEU A 791 12.54 -6.56 5.55
CA LEU A 791 13.05 -7.01 4.25
C LEU A 791 12.11 -8.04 3.61
N GLY A 792 11.52 -8.94 4.38
CA GLY A 792 10.64 -9.97 3.86
C GLY A 792 9.39 -9.36 3.21
N ARG A 793 8.78 -8.41 3.91
CA ARG A 793 7.64 -7.67 3.36
C ARG A 793 8.03 -6.84 2.13
N MET A 794 9.23 -6.25 2.11
CA MET A 794 9.76 -5.52 0.94
C MET A 794 9.88 -6.41 -0.29
N VAL A 795 10.30 -7.68 -0.16
CA VAL A 795 10.30 -8.65 -1.29
C VAL A 795 8.89 -8.81 -1.85
N PHE A 796 7.89 -9.02 -0.99
CA PHE A 796 6.51 -9.22 -1.43
C PHE A 796 5.97 -7.98 -2.18
N GLN A 797 6.24 -6.78 -1.66
CA GLN A 797 5.85 -5.53 -2.30
C GLN A 797 6.54 -5.35 -3.65
N ALA A 798 7.84 -5.60 -3.73
CA ALA A 798 8.61 -5.48 -4.97
C ALA A 798 8.15 -6.48 -6.03
N ILE A 799 7.79 -7.71 -5.65
CA ILE A 799 7.18 -8.68 -6.58
C ILE A 799 5.86 -8.15 -7.11
N ALA A 800 4.98 -7.64 -6.24
CA ALA A 800 3.68 -7.11 -6.63
C ALA A 800 3.80 -5.88 -7.56
N GLN A 801 4.80 -5.02 -7.33
CA GLN A 801 5.07 -3.81 -8.10
C GLN A 801 5.98 -4.04 -9.32
N ARG A 802 6.44 -5.29 -9.55
CA ARG A 802 7.42 -5.68 -10.58
C ARG A 802 8.76 -4.92 -10.51
N ASP A 803 9.18 -4.54 -9.30
CA ASP A 803 10.49 -3.96 -9.04
C ASP A 803 11.55 -5.05 -8.88
N LEU A 804 11.96 -5.64 -10.01
CA LEU A 804 12.80 -6.84 -10.04
C LEU A 804 14.19 -6.63 -9.42
N ILE A 805 14.77 -5.44 -9.57
CA ILE A 805 16.08 -5.12 -9.01
C ILE A 805 16.05 -5.12 -7.47
N VAL A 806 14.94 -4.67 -6.88
CA VAL A 806 14.71 -4.77 -5.44
C VAL A 806 14.56 -6.23 -5.02
N VAL A 807 13.80 -7.05 -5.76
CA VAL A 807 13.63 -8.48 -5.45
C VAL A 807 14.98 -9.20 -5.43
N GLU A 808 15.78 -9.06 -6.49
CA GLU A 808 17.11 -9.68 -6.60
C GLU A 808 18.02 -9.26 -5.44
N SER A 809 18.07 -7.97 -5.16
CA SER A 809 18.95 -7.38 -4.14
C SER A 809 18.59 -7.83 -2.73
N VAL A 810 17.30 -7.78 -2.38
CA VAL A 810 16.84 -8.18 -1.05
C VAL A 810 17.01 -9.69 -0.85
N VAL A 811 16.66 -10.52 -1.84
CA VAL A 811 16.85 -11.96 -1.76
C VAL A 811 18.34 -12.30 -1.63
N MET A 812 19.22 -11.61 -2.36
CA MET A 812 20.66 -11.81 -2.26
C MET A 812 21.19 -11.47 -0.86
N VAL A 813 20.72 -10.39 -0.23
CA VAL A 813 21.10 -10.04 1.15
C VAL A 813 20.54 -11.02 2.18
N LEU A 814 19.32 -11.52 2.00
CA LEU A 814 18.78 -12.58 2.87
C LEU A 814 19.60 -13.86 2.75
N VAL A 815 19.97 -14.28 1.53
CA VAL A 815 20.86 -15.43 1.31
C VAL A 815 22.23 -15.18 1.93
N PHE A 816 22.80 -13.99 1.74
CA PHE A 816 24.07 -13.61 2.35
C PHE A 816 24.01 -13.71 3.87
N ALA A 817 22.96 -13.19 4.52
CA ALA A 817 22.79 -13.27 5.96
C ALA A 817 22.71 -14.72 6.46
N VAL A 818 21.99 -15.58 5.74
CA VAL A 818 21.89 -17.03 6.03
C VAL A 818 23.26 -17.71 5.94
N VAL A 819 23.97 -17.51 4.82
CA VAL A 819 25.28 -18.15 4.59
C VAL A 819 26.33 -17.60 5.56
N ALA A 820 26.32 -16.30 5.85
CA ALA A 820 27.21 -15.68 6.81
C ALA A 820 27.03 -16.27 8.22
N ILE A 821 25.79 -16.55 8.64
CA ILE A 821 25.53 -17.14 9.95
C ILE A 821 25.88 -18.61 9.99
N ALA A 822 25.64 -19.35 8.92
CA ALA A 822 26.16 -20.71 8.79
C ALA A 822 27.70 -20.73 8.94
N PHE A 823 28.40 -19.81 8.27
CA PHE A 823 29.84 -19.64 8.39
C PHE A 823 30.28 -19.28 9.83
N LEU A 824 29.58 -18.37 10.51
CA LEU A 824 29.87 -18.02 11.91
C LEU A 824 29.71 -19.21 12.86
N ILE A 825 28.81 -20.14 12.54
CA ILE A 825 28.53 -21.31 13.38
C ILE A 825 29.51 -22.43 13.10
N ASP A 826 29.86 -22.66 11.85
CA ASP A 826 31.01 -23.47 11.45
C ASP A 826 32.28 -23.02 12.20
N LEU A 827 32.45 -21.71 12.34
CA LEU A 827 33.55 -21.13 13.08
C LEU A 827 33.39 -21.33 14.61
N ALA A 828 32.19 -21.19 15.16
CA ALA A 828 31.91 -21.48 16.57
C ALA A 828 32.21 -22.95 16.97
N TYR A 829 32.05 -23.92 16.06
CA TYR A 829 32.46 -25.30 16.31
C TYR A 829 33.94 -25.44 16.60
N ALA A 830 34.78 -24.64 15.95
CA ALA A 830 36.21 -24.67 16.19
C ALA A 830 36.50 -24.43 17.68
N ILE A 831 35.78 -23.51 18.37
CA ILE A 831 35.98 -23.31 19.82
C ILE A 831 35.52 -24.51 20.66
N VAL A 832 34.40 -25.11 20.28
CA VAL A 832 33.73 -26.12 21.11
C VAL A 832 34.40 -27.49 20.99
N ASP A 833 34.93 -27.81 19.80
CA ASP A 833 35.67 -29.04 19.54
C ASP A 833 37.17 -28.78 19.30
N PRO A 834 38.04 -29.04 20.30
CA PRO A 834 39.49 -28.91 20.17
C PRO A 834 40.10 -29.78 19.06
N ARG A 835 39.42 -30.83 18.58
CA ARG A 835 39.94 -31.75 17.55
C ARG A 835 40.05 -31.09 16.19
N LEU A 836 39.23 -30.07 15.91
CA LEU A 836 39.26 -29.32 14.66
C LEU A 836 40.46 -28.36 14.54
N HIS A 837 41.25 -28.20 15.61
CA HIS A 837 42.43 -27.33 15.61
C HIS A 837 43.69 -27.99 15.04
N GLY A 838 43.66 -29.30 14.74
CA GLY A 838 44.87 -30.01 14.36
C GLY A 838 44.62 -31.25 13.52
N ASP A 839 44.44 -31.05 12.22
CA ASP A 839 44.89 -31.99 11.20
C ASP A 839 45.79 -31.24 10.21
N ALA A 840 47.02 -31.05 10.66
CA ALA A 840 48.20 -30.98 9.79
C ALA A 840 49.12 -32.11 10.24
N ARG A 841 48.85 -33.32 9.76
CA ARG A 841 49.82 -34.40 9.62
C ARG A 841 49.60 -35.10 8.29
#